data_AF-A0A1Q8X8Q0-F1
#
_entry.id   AF-A0A1Q8X8Q0-F1
#
_cell.length_a   1.000
_cell.length_b   1.000
_cell.length_c   1.000
_cell.angle_alpha   90.00
_cell.angle_beta   90.00
_cell.angle_gamma   90.00
#
_symmetry.space_group_name_H-M   'P 1'
#
loop_
_entity.id
_entity.type
_entity.pdbx_description
1 polymer ?
#
loop_
_entity_poly.entity_id
_entity_poly.type
_entity_poly.pdbx_seq_one_letter_code
_entity_poly.pdbx_strand_id
1 'polypeptide(L)'
;MTAFQPFHSAVNRIPVLRPKVLDLVDRKALPADLFGDQEPPAHDHLSSKRWSGSIDLELTVRTPLVYGEQRENPGGGTQVEIPTDQQGRVVFPGTMVKGMLSRAYEVLTASRFRVFEEHAKPLTYRADVADALRLVPVRVVEVKDNDGGIVVELLRGSTGDGDVEYKDQFDHRPFPIMLAASLQDGGRGHAQRGREFNETQFRAMTNHENKVRCDLALCLHPRGGHYAYWQVVGLYDGRGNPVCAFNVRNDIDVVGERNDVTGYVYRTARDGDQASDVFPRKHDERVFFDLSESPERLEVDRSVADAYRGVVDSYAQQREENDLQPGMRPNRFTGVDSESLLHVGSLAYAVLSDDETAVEELVPTMAGRRSYCLSPRSLAEEQRVAPLGAAAEASAADRLFGYVVPDTREGAEDGDVAARGRLIFGQVDTSSVVLSREETPIAPLLSPKPASARRFLTDRNGRTPRNAGEVLRRSEYFRSGQHLGVAVHPIHRSILGSEEFPASATRAPRQEGVTQGENLQIQSVVKTWIRPGSVLRCRMRFENLSRNELAALVWLLEPANLVPASEQNAEKSKTGYLRVGLGKPLGLGAVEVRMAKDGLRAVNVGGENDLSEAYQNLSGCLGVSETVHRPADFALKINPAALPWVQALQRASFGYSDGRPVRHMLLNENQENNKVDRYGDPKCGLSPVDMFGDGDTKLLQVPEPERRNGGRQHRGGRQGGHHGNTHHHGRRH
;
A
#
# COMPACT_ATOMS: atom_id res chain seq x y z
N MET A 1 -17.67 -22.04 -14.16
CA MET A 1 -17.23 -20.76 -13.59
C MET A 1 -17.38 -19.71 -14.68
N THR A 2 -18.02 -18.59 -14.35
CA THR A 2 -18.18 -17.43 -15.24
C THR A 2 -16.89 -16.61 -15.29
N ALA A 3 -16.52 -16.11 -16.47
CA ALA A 3 -15.36 -15.26 -16.67
C ALA A 3 -15.30 -14.05 -15.71
N PHE A 4 -14.10 -13.66 -15.29
CA PHE A 4 -13.91 -12.41 -14.56
C PHE A 4 -14.33 -11.22 -15.44
N GLN A 5 -15.17 -10.35 -14.90
CA GLN A 5 -15.78 -9.26 -15.65
C GLN A 5 -14.88 -8.01 -15.62
N PRO A 6 -14.68 -7.32 -16.77
CA PRO A 6 -13.94 -6.06 -16.82
C PRO A 6 -14.54 -4.98 -15.92
N PHE A 7 -13.69 -4.16 -15.31
CA PHE A 7 -14.09 -3.11 -14.38
C PHE A 7 -13.11 -1.94 -14.34
N HIS A 8 -13.55 -0.79 -13.82
CA HIS A 8 -12.68 0.33 -13.45
C HIS A 8 -12.24 0.19 -12.00
N SER A 9 -10.97 0.48 -11.71
CA SER A 9 -10.48 0.44 -10.32
C SER A 9 -11.18 1.51 -9.47
N ALA A 10 -11.64 1.14 -8.28
CA ALA A 10 -12.15 2.11 -7.29
C ALA A 10 -11.02 2.94 -6.64
N VAL A 11 -9.76 2.54 -6.81
CA VAL A 11 -8.59 3.29 -6.36
C VAL A 11 -7.61 3.42 -7.53
N ASN A 12 -7.38 4.65 -7.95
CA ASN A 12 -6.41 5.02 -8.96
C ASN A 12 -5.42 6.03 -8.38
N ARG A 13 -4.59 6.61 -9.24
CA ARG A 13 -3.62 7.64 -8.85
C ARG A 13 -3.53 8.75 -9.88
N ILE A 14 -3.32 9.96 -9.39
CA ILE A 14 -2.95 11.12 -10.20
C ILE A 14 -1.43 11.29 -10.08
N PRO A 15 -0.67 11.31 -11.20
CA PRO A 15 0.77 11.54 -11.14
C PRO A 15 1.09 12.93 -10.62
N VAL A 16 2.19 13.09 -9.88
CA VAL A 16 2.67 14.40 -9.42
C VAL A 16 4.01 14.70 -10.08
N LEU A 17 3.99 15.37 -11.22
CA LEU A 17 5.17 15.53 -12.07
C LEU A 17 6.03 16.73 -11.68
N ARG A 18 6.27 16.92 -10.37
CA ARG A 18 6.85 18.16 -9.84
C ARG A 18 8.23 18.51 -10.42
N PRO A 19 9.21 17.61 -10.55
CA PRO A 19 10.49 17.96 -11.16
C PRO A 19 10.34 18.48 -12.60
N LYS A 20 9.44 17.87 -13.38
CA LYS A 20 9.13 18.29 -14.75
C LYS A 20 8.38 19.63 -14.78
N VAL A 21 7.48 19.86 -13.83
CA VAL A 21 6.76 21.13 -13.70
C VAL A 21 7.72 22.28 -13.39
N LEU A 22 8.68 22.05 -12.49
CA LEU A 22 9.69 23.05 -12.15
C LEU A 22 10.61 23.36 -13.35
N ASP A 23 11.03 22.35 -14.12
CA ASP A 23 11.77 22.57 -15.38
C ASP A 23 10.95 23.40 -16.40
N LEU A 24 9.63 23.19 -16.50
CA LEU A 24 8.76 24.02 -17.34
C LEU A 24 8.62 25.46 -16.83
N VAL A 25 8.68 25.66 -15.51
CA VAL A 25 8.71 27.01 -14.90
C VAL A 25 10.02 27.71 -15.23
N ASP A 26 11.16 27.03 -15.11
CA ASP A 26 12.49 27.58 -15.42
C ASP A 26 12.59 28.00 -16.89
N ARG A 27 11.96 27.23 -17.78
CA ARG A 27 11.84 27.54 -19.22
C ARG A 27 10.74 28.57 -19.55
N LYS A 28 10.05 29.11 -18.54
CA LYS A 28 8.94 30.08 -18.67
C LYS A 28 7.73 29.56 -19.47
N ALA A 29 7.61 28.24 -19.60
CA ALA A 29 6.45 27.59 -20.23
C ALA A 29 5.24 27.49 -19.28
N LEU A 30 5.48 27.51 -17.97
CA LEU A 30 4.46 27.61 -16.93
C LEU A 30 4.72 28.83 -16.03
N PRO A 31 3.67 29.48 -15.51
CA PRO A 31 3.81 30.65 -14.64
C PRO A 31 4.40 30.29 -13.27
N ALA A 32 5.50 30.96 -12.89
CA ALA A 32 6.24 30.68 -11.66
C ALA A 32 5.44 30.95 -10.38
N ASP A 33 4.57 31.96 -10.38
CA ASP A 33 3.71 32.31 -9.24
C ASP A 33 2.66 31.22 -8.92
N LEU A 34 2.37 30.32 -9.86
CA LEU A 34 1.41 29.23 -9.67
C LEU A 34 2.06 27.83 -9.59
N PHE A 35 3.13 27.59 -10.35
CA PHE A 35 3.75 26.25 -10.44
C PHE A 35 5.14 26.16 -9.79
N GLY A 36 5.73 27.30 -9.43
CA GLY A 36 7.06 27.40 -8.82
C GLY A 36 7.06 27.43 -7.29
N ASP A 37 8.26 27.23 -6.74
CA ASP A 37 8.62 27.43 -5.34
C ASP A 37 8.91 28.91 -5.10
N GLN A 38 8.23 29.50 -4.12
CA GLN A 38 8.40 30.91 -3.76
C GLN A 38 8.04 31.09 -2.29
N GLU A 39 8.77 31.95 -1.59
CA GLU A 39 8.39 32.39 -0.26
C GLU A 39 6.95 32.96 -0.26
N PRO A 40 6.13 32.62 0.74
CA PRO A 40 4.85 33.27 0.91
C PRO A 40 5.06 34.78 1.04
N PRO A 41 4.24 35.62 0.39
CA PRO A 41 4.26 37.05 0.65
C PRO A 41 4.06 37.31 2.15
N ALA A 42 4.58 38.42 2.67
CA ALA A 42 4.38 38.80 4.07
C ALA A 42 2.93 39.27 4.33
N HIS A 43 2.44 39.10 5.56
CA HIS A 43 1.07 39.51 5.96
C HIS A 43 0.98 40.95 6.45
N ASP A 44 2.12 41.62 6.62
CA ASP A 44 2.25 42.98 7.14
C ASP A 44 1.92 44.08 6.11
N HIS A 45 2.01 43.77 4.81
CA HIS A 45 1.70 44.72 3.76
C HIS A 45 0.96 44.10 2.57
N LEU A 46 0.28 44.97 1.86
CA LEU A 46 -0.40 44.71 0.61
C LEU A 46 0.59 44.85 -0.56
N SER A 47 0.76 43.80 -1.37
CA SER A 47 1.73 43.87 -2.48
C SER A 47 1.06 44.30 -3.78
N SER A 48 1.71 45.20 -4.52
CA SER A 48 1.19 45.68 -5.82
C SER A 48 0.92 44.51 -6.80
N LYS A 49 -0.09 44.67 -7.67
CA LYS A 49 -0.50 43.69 -8.71
C LYS A 49 -1.07 42.36 -8.18
N ARG A 50 -1.52 42.32 -6.92
CA ARG A 50 -2.23 41.18 -6.32
C ARG A 50 -3.72 41.51 -6.09
N TRP A 51 -4.50 40.51 -5.70
CA TRP A 51 -5.95 40.60 -5.56
C TRP A 51 -6.40 40.14 -4.18
N SER A 52 -7.37 40.85 -3.63
CA SER A 52 -8.06 40.47 -2.40
C SER A 52 -9.57 40.53 -2.63
N GLY A 53 -10.33 39.75 -1.87
CA GLY A 53 -11.78 39.73 -2.02
C GLY A 53 -12.47 38.52 -1.40
N SER A 54 -13.61 38.17 -1.97
CA SER A 54 -14.41 37.02 -1.56
C SER A 54 -15.06 36.27 -2.71
N ILE A 55 -15.31 34.99 -2.50
CA ILE A 55 -16.05 34.10 -3.38
C ILE A 55 -17.17 33.45 -2.57
N ASP A 56 -18.41 33.70 -2.95
CA ASP A 56 -19.57 32.99 -2.42
C ASP A 56 -19.68 31.62 -3.11
N LEU A 57 -19.54 30.55 -2.33
CA LEU A 57 -19.56 29.16 -2.80
C LEU A 57 -20.94 28.53 -2.57
N GLU A 58 -21.41 27.78 -3.56
CA GLU A 58 -22.55 26.88 -3.45
C GLU A 58 -22.08 25.44 -3.67
N LEU A 59 -22.34 24.57 -2.69
CA LEU A 59 -21.95 23.17 -2.67
C LEU A 59 -23.22 22.30 -2.68
N THR A 60 -23.51 21.67 -3.81
CA THR A 60 -24.66 20.78 -3.96
C THR A 60 -24.23 19.33 -3.77
N VAL A 61 -24.82 18.66 -2.79
CA VAL A 61 -24.56 17.24 -2.50
C VAL A 61 -25.18 16.38 -3.60
N ARG A 62 -24.41 15.51 -4.25
CA ARG A 62 -24.85 14.71 -5.41
C ARG A 62 -24.91 13.20 -5.16
N THR A 63 -24.26 12.76 -4.08
CA THR A 63 -24.38 11.40 -3.49
C THR A 63 -24.43 11.56 -1.98
N PRO A 64 -24.96 10.60 -1.21
CA PRO A 64 -25.03 10.71 0.25
C PRO A 64 -23.71 11.16 0.86
N LEU A 65 -23.78 12.14 1.74
CA LEU A 65 -22.61 12.71 2.40
C LEU A 65 -22.57 12.29 3.86
N VAL A 66 -21.49 11.59 4.22
CA VAL A 66 -21.23 11.04 5.55
C VAL A 66 -19.96 11.69 6.09
N TYR A 67 -20.01 12.23 7.30
CA TYR A 67 -18.86 12.73 8.04
C TYR A 67 -19.22 12.82 9.53
N GLY A 68 -18.21 13.03 10.38
CA GLY A 68 -18.39 13.11 11.83
C GLY A 68 -17.33 12.31 12.56
N GLU A 69 -17.43 12.32 13.88
CA GLU A 69 -16.59 11.49 14.75
C GLU A 69 -16.91 10.00 14.52
N GLN A 70 -15.87 9.17 14.44
CA GLN A 70 -16.02 7.72 14.39
C GLN A 70 -15.84 7.17 15.80
N ARG A 71 -16.90 6.58 16.36
CA ARG A 71 -16.87 5.99 17.70
C ARG A 71 -16.91 4.47 17.60
N GLU A 72 -16.18 3.78 18.47
CA GLU A 72 -16.27 2.32 18.55
C GLU A 72 -17.67 1.90 19.01
N ASN A 73 -18.21 0.87 18.36
CA ASN A 73 -19.47 0.27 18.77
C ASN A 73 -19.21 -0.92 19.71
N PRO A 74 -19.97 -1.05 20.82
CA PRO A 74 -19.88 -2.21 21.72
C PRO A 74 -20.09 -3.58 21.07
N GLY A 75 -20.69 -3.63 19.87
CA GLY A 75 -20.91 -4.84 19.06
C GLY A 75 -19.91 -5.06 17.92
N GLY A 76 -18.84 -4.27 17.84
CA GLY A 76 -17.89 -4.23 16.72
C GLY A 76 -18.22 -3.15 15.68
N GLY A 77 -17.20 -2.72 14.93
CA GLY A 77 -17.30 -1.68 13.90
C GLY A 77 -17.27 -0.25 14.46
N THR A 78 -17.41 0.74 13.57
CA THR A 78 -17.47 2.16 13.94
C THR A 78 -18.86 2.76 13.69
N GLN A 79 -19.35 3.57 14.61
CA GLN A 79 -20.51 4.42 14.42
C GLN A 79 -20.08 5.80 13.95
N VAL A 80 -20.78 6.35 12.96
CA VAL A 80 -20.59 7.72 12.49
C VAL A 80 -21.90 8.48 12.54
N GLU A 81 -21.84 9.69 13.09
CA GLU A 81 -22.99 10.59 13.18
C GLU A 81 -22.58 12.02 12.82
N ILE A 82 -23.42 12.69 12.02
CA ILE A 82 -23.22 14.09 11.64
C ILE A 82 -23.50 14.99 12.85
N PRO A 83 -22.57 15.90 13.21
CA PRO A 83 -22.76 16.82 14.31
C PRO A 83 -23.92 17.78 14.03
N THR A 84 -24.73 18.04 15.06
CA THR A 84 -25.83 19.00 15.02
C THR A 84 -25.72 20.01 16.16
N ASP A 85 -26.26 21.21 15.96
CA ASP A 85 -26.37 22.22 17.01
C ASP A 85 -27.51 21.92 17.99
N GLN A 86 -27.70 22.76 19.00
CA GLN A 86 -28.76 22.59 20.01
C GLN A 86 -30.18 22.62 19.40
N GLN A 87 -30.34 23.18 18.20
CA GLN A 87 -31.60 23.25 17.47
C GLN A 87 -31.74 22.08 16.47
N GLY A 88 -30.80 21.13 16.46
CA GLY A 88 -30.80 19.97 15.58
C GLY A 88 -30.39 20.28 14.13
N ARG A 89 -29.84 21.48 13.85
CA ARG A 89 -29.34 21.86 12.53
C ARG A 89 -27.94 21.29 12.32
N VAL A 90 -27.63 20.89 11.09
CA VAL A 90 -26.34 20.31 10.73
C VAL A 90 -25.21 21.32 10.94
N VAL A 91 -24.14 20.90 11.60
CA VAL A 91 -22.91 21.68 11.75
C VAL A 91 -21.89 21.18 10.72
N PHE A 92 -21.68 21.95 9.65
CA PHE A 92 -20.69 21.63 8.63
C PHE A 92 -19.44 22.52 8.80
N PRO A 93 -18.28 21.97 9.21
CA PRO A 93 -17.09 22.79 9.44
C PRO A 93 -16.53 23.42 8.15
N GLY A 94 -16.23 24.72 8.18
CA GLY A 94 -15.54 25.40 7.05
C GLY A 94 -14.18 24.77 6.71
N THR A 95 -13.55 24.10 7.68
CA THR A 95 -12.31 23.33 7.48
C THR A 95 -12.49 22.14 6.54
N MET A 96 -13.69 21.57 6.40
CA MET A 96 -13.96 20.53 5.40
C MET A 96 -13.97 21.10 3.97
N VAL A 97 -14.49 22.32 3.80
CA VAL A 97 -14.43 23.05 2.52
C VAL A 97 -12.97 23.38 2.18
N LYS A 98 -12.20 23.87 3.18
CA LYS A 98 -10.75 24.08 3.06
C LYS A 98 -10.04 22.80 2.61
N GLY A 99 -10.27 21.68 3.29
CA GLY A 99 -9.63 20.40 2.98
C GLY A 99 -9.91 19.93 1.56
N MET A 100 -11.19 19.97 1.14
CA MET A 100 -11.60 19.60 -0.22
C MET A 100 -10.92 20.45 -1.30
N LEU A 101 -10.96 21.78 -1.16
CA LEU A 101 -10.36 22.69 -2.14
C LEU A 101 -8.83 22.63 -2.12
N SER A 102 -8.21 22.52 -0.95
CA SER A 102 -6.75 22.38 -0.84
C SER A 102 -6.23 21.18 -1.60
N ARG A 103 -6.92 20.04 -1.51
CA ARG A 103 -6.53 18.83 -2.22
C ARG A 103 -6.66 18.96 -3.74
N ALA A 104 -7.74 19.59 -4.22
CA ALA A 104 -7.93 19.83 -5.65
C ALA A 104 -6.89 20.83 -6.19
N TYR A 105 -6.59 21.87 -5.42
CA TYR A 105 -5.59 22.88 -5.75
C TYR A 105 -4.17 22.32 -5.77
N GLU A 106 -3.81 21.49 -4.79
CA GLU A 106 -2.53 20.78 -4.75
C GLU A 106 -2.29 19.98 -6.03
N VAL A 107 -3.30 19.21 -6.43
CA VAL A 107 -3.22 18.39 -7.64
C VAL A 107 -3.11 19.27 -8.89
N LEU A 108 -3.99 20.27 -9.05
CA LEU A 108 -3.97 21.15 -10.23
C LEU A 108 -2.60 21.82 -10.43
N THR A 109 -2.00 22.28 -9.34
CA THR A 109 -0.73 23.02 -9.32
C THR A 109 0.51 22.12 -9.21
N ALA A 110 0.34 20.79 -9.15
CA ALA A 110 1.40 19.82 -8.88
C ALA A 110 2.24 20.17 -7.64
N SER A 111 1.60 20.75 -6.62
CA SER A 111 2.20 21.18 -5.34
C SER A 111 2.77 20.02 -4.51
N ARG A 112 3.54 20.36 -3.47
CA ARG A 112 4.01 19.41 -2.46
C ARG A 112 2.86 18.72 -1.73
N PHE A 113 3.14 17.58 -1.10
CA PHE A 113 2.21 16.94 -0.18
C PHE A 113 2.21 17.68 1.15
N ARG A 114 1.18 18.49 1.38
CA ARG A 114 1.00 19.20 2.67
C ARG A 114 0.71 18.26 3.83
N VAL A 115 0.08 17.13 3.53
CA VAL A 115 -0.16 16.04 4.49
C VAL A 115 0.55 14.81 3.97
N PHE A 116 1.65 14.48 4.64
CA PHE A 116 2.47 13.30 4.38
C PHE A 116 2.95 12.81 5.74
N GLU A 117 2.59 11.58 6.11
CA GLU A 117 3.10 10.95 7.32
C GLU A 117 4.61 10.72 7.19
N GLU A 118 5.29 10.43 8.30
CA GLU A 118 6.75 10.33 8.35
C GLU A 118 7.31 9.42 7.25
N HIS A 119 6.78 8.19 7.14
CA HIS A 119 7.15 7.16 6.15
C HIS A 119 8.67 7.05 5.89
N ALA A 120 9.48 7.28 6.92
CA ALA A 120 10.94 7.34 6.83
C ALA A 120 11.57 5.95 6.61
N LYS A 121 10.98 4.91 7.21
CA LYS A 121 11.41 3.52 7.04
C LYS A 121 10.87 2.92 5.74
N PRO A 122 11.63 2.06 5.04
CA PRO A 122 11.11 1.30 3.92
C PRO A 122 9.88 0.45 4.32
N LEU A 123 8.90 0.40 3.43
CA LEU A 123 7.75 -0.48 3.63
C LEU A 123 8.15 -1.93 3.36
N THR A 124 7.37 -2.87 3.87
CA THR A 124 7.61 -4.30 3.66
C THR A 124 6.50 -4.94 2.83
N TYR A 125 6.83 -6.01 2.12
CA TYR A 125 5.89 -6.81 1.32
C TYR A 125 6.06 -8.30 1.59
N ARG A 126 5.06 -9.11 1.25
CA ARG A 126 5.16 -10.58 1.39
C ARG A 126 6.00 -11.15 0.25
N ALA A 127 7.02 -11.93 0.62
CA ALA A 127 7.87 -12.66 -0.32
C ALA A 127 7.04 -13.66 -1.14
N ASP A 128 7.48 -13.92 -2.37
CA ASP A 128 6.90 -14.98 -3.17
C ASP A 128 7.55 -16.31 -2.79
N VAL A 129 6.77 -17.39 -2.72
CA VAL A 129 7.27 -18.71 -2.25
C VAL A 129 8.40 -19.26 -3.13
N ALA A 130 8.45 -18.85 -4.40
CA ALA A 130 9.53 -19.21 -5.32
C ALA A 130 10.90 -18.70 -4.85
N ASP A 131 10.96 -17.58 -4.14
CA ASP A 131 12.21 -16.99 -3.63
C ASP A 131 12.78 -17.79 -2.45
N ALA A 132 11.96 -18.58 -1.75
CA ALA A 132 12.35 -19.24 -0.50
C ALA A 132 13.52 -20.23 -0.67
N LEU A 133 13.64 -20.90 -1.83
CA LEU A 133 14.70 -21.89 -2.08
C LEU A 133 16.06 -21.26 -2.41
N ARG A 134 16.12 -19.95 -2.70
CA ARG A 134 17.35 -19.22 -3.01
C ARG A 134 18.04 -18.62 -1.78
N LEU A 135 17.39 -18.74 -0.62
CA LEU A 135 17.87 -18.13 0.61
C LEU A 135 19.05 -18.91 1.19
N VAL A 136 20.15 -18.21 1.45
CA VAL A 136 21.36 -18.76 2.06
C VAL A 136 21.25 -18.60 3.57
N PRO A 137 21.24 -19.68 4.36
CA PRO A 137 21.29 -19.56 5.81
C PRO A 137 22.61 -18.91 6.24
N VAL A 138 22.55 -18.02 7.21
CA VAL A 138 23.75 -17.30 7.69
C VAL A 138 23.82 -17.26 9.21
N ARG A 139 25.03 -17.12 9.73
CA ARG A 139 25.30 -16.90 11.16
C ARG A 139 26.16 -15.67 11.34
N VAL A 140 25.73 -14.76 12.21
CA VAL A 140 26.50 -13.58 12.58
C VAL A 140 27.71 -14.00 13.41
N VAL A 141 28.91 -13.60 13.00
CA VAL A 141 30.16 -13.92 13.69
C VAL A 141 30.85 -12.71 14.28
N GLU A 142 30.55 -11.52 13.77
CA GLU A 142 31.12 -10.26 14.23
C GLU A 142 30.09 -9.14 14.08
N VAL A 143 30.07 -8.22 15.04
CA VAL A 143 29.34 -6.95 14.97
C VAL A 143 30.38 -5.85 15.00
N LYS A 144 30.39 -4.99 13.98
CA LYS A 144 31.41 -3.94 13.84
C LYS A 144 31.07 -2.73 14.71
N ASP A 145 32.05 -2.25 15.49
CA ASP A 145 31.85 -1.16 16.45
C ASP A 145 31.65 0.23 15.81
N ASN A 146 32.20 0.48 14.62
CA ASN A 146 32.31 1.84 14.05
C ASN A 146 31.21 2.21 13.03
N ASP A 147 30.62 1.25 12.34
CA ASP A 147 29.66 1.48 11.24
C ASP A 147 28.31 0.79 11.46
N GLY A 148 28.17 -0.07 12.48
CA GLY A 148 26.96 -0.83 12.75
C GLY A 148 26.67 -1.93 11.73
N GLY A 149 27.63 -2.27 10.86
CA GLY A 149 27.60 -3.43 10.00
C GLY A 149 27.90 -4.72 10.75
N ILE A 150 27.71 -5.86 10.10
CA ILE A 150 27.99 -7.18 10.66
C ILE A 150 28.79 -8.04 9.68
N VAL A 151 29.47 -9.07 10.19
CA VAL A 151 30.07 -10.12 9.37
C VAL A 151 29.30 -11.41 9.59
N VAL A 152 28.94 -12.07 8.49
CA VAL A 152 28.20 -13.33 8.52
C VAL A 152 29.00 -14.45 7.88
N GLU A 153 28.89 -15.65 8.45
CA GLU A 153 29.27 -16.90 7.81
C GLU A 153 28.09 -17.43 6.99
N LEU A 154 28.36 -17.78 5.72
CA LEU A 154 27.39 -18.44 4.85
C LEU A 154 27.34 -19.93 5.16
N LEU A 155 26.15 -20.44 5.48
CA LEU A 155 25.92 -21.84 5.84
C LEU A 155 25.18 -22.53 4.69
N ARG A 156 25.94 -22.94 3.67
CA ARG A 156 25.47 -23.45 2.36
C ARG A 156 25.11 -24.93 2.39
N GLY A 157 24.99 -25.54 3.56
CA GLY A 157 24.67 -26.95 3.71
C GLY A 157 25.69 -27.84 3.02
N SER A 158 25.22 -28.76 2.18
CA SER A 158 26.10 -29.64 1.38
C SER A 158 26.59 -29.01 0.07
N THR A 159 26.20 -27.78 -0.23
CA THR A 159 26.49 -27.13 -1.53
C THR A 159 27.73 -26.24 -1.50
N GLY A 160 28.34 -26.06 -0.32
CA GLY A 160 29.57 -25.27 -0.15
C GLY A 160 30.75 -25.79 -1.00
N ASP A 161 30.73 -27.07 -1.38
CA ASP A 161 31.72 -27.70 -2.25
C ASP A 161 31.39 -27.58 -3.76
N GLY A 162 30.32 -26.86 -4.13
CA GLY A 162 29.95 -26.54 -5.52
C GLY A 162 28.75 -27.31 -6.11
N ASP A 163 28.25 -28.34 -5.42
CA ASP A 163 27.11 -29.15 -5.87
C ASP A 163 25.77 -28.56 -5.40
N VAL A 164 25.17 -27.69 -6.23
CA VAL A 164 23.91 -26.98 -5.91
C VAL A 164 22.63 -27.76 -6.25
N GLU A 165 22.75 -28.86 -7.00
CA GLU A 165 21.63 -29.69 -7.46
C GLU A 165 21.95 -31.19 -7.31
N TYR A 166 20.96 -31.98 -6.90
CA TYR A 166 20.99 -33.43 -7.00
C TYR A 166 20.46 -33.90 -8.36
N LYS A 167 21.17 -34.81 -9.01
CA LYS A 167 20.77 -35.43 -10.29
C LYS A 167 20.41 -36.87 -10.04
N ASP A 168 19.13 -37.18 -10.16
CA ASP A 168 18.65 -38.55 -9.97
C ASP A 168 19.02 -39.45 -11.16
N GLN A 169 19.23 -40.74 -10.90
CA GLN A 169 19.58 -41.70 -11.93
C GLN A 169 18.39 -42.09 -12.83
N PHE A 170 17.15 -41.94 -12.33
CA PHE A 170 15.92 -42.35 -13.00
C PHE A 170 15.02 -41.16 -13.39
N ASP A 171 15.15 -40.00 -12.73
CA ASP A 171 14.58 -38.72 -13.17
C ASP A 171 15.69 -37.78 -13.65
N HIS A 172 15.75 -37.53 -14.96
CA HIS A 172 16.74 -36.63 -15.57
C HIS A 172 16.55 -35.15 -15.20
N ARG A 173 15.54 -34.81 -14.39
CA ARG A 173 15.35 -33.46 -13.86
C ARG A 173 16.34 -33.19 -12.72
N PRO A 174 17.04 -32.03 -12.72
CA PRO A 174 17.81 -31.62 -11.56
C PRO A 174 16.88 -31.23 -10.40
N PHE A 175 17.27 -31.60 -9.19
CA PHE A 175 16.61 -31.24 -7.94
C PHE A 175 17.49 -30.23 -7.20
N PRO A 176 17.13 -28.94 -7.16
CA PRO A 176 17.78 -27.96 -6.30
C PRO A 176 17.81 -28.45 -4.85
N ILE A 177 18.93 -28.29 -4.16
CA ILE A 177 19.08 -28.72 -2.77
C ILE A 177 18.73 -27.56 -1.85
N MET A 178 17.79 -27.77 -0.92
CA MET A 178 17.54 -26.81 0.15
C MET A 178 18.75 -26.73 1.09
N LEU A 179 19.28 -25.52 1.27
CA LEU A 179 20.53 -25.30 2.00
C LEU A 179 20.42 -25.58 3.51
N ALA A 180 19.28 -25.25 4.11
CA ALA A 180 18.99 -25.59 5.50
C ALA A 180 18.41 -27.01 5.62
N ALA A 181 18.82 -27.76 6.63
CA ALA A 181 18.22 -29.06 6.94
C ALA A 181 16.88 -28.90 7.68
N SER A 182 15.91 -29.75 7.37
CA SER A 182 14.63 -29.86 8.06
C SER A 182 14.78 -30.57 9.40
N LEU A 183 14.34 -29.90 10.46
CA LEU A 183 14.26 -30.44 11.81
C LEU A 183 12.79 -30.68 12.18
N GLN A 184 12.35 -31.93 12.21
CA GLN A 184 10.94 -32.21 12.45
C GLN A 184 10.54 -31.84 13.89
N ASP A 185 9.54 -30.97 13.99
CA ASP A 185 8.99 -30.48 15.25
C ASP A 185 7.55 -30.99 15.42
N GLY A 186 7.45 -32.18 16.01
CA GLY A 186 6.18 -32.86 16.31
C GLY A 186 6.04 -34.23 15.65
N GLY A 187 4.80 -34.73 15.59
CA GLY A 187 4.47 -36.04 15.03
C GLY A 187 3.99 -36.01 13.57
N ARG A 188 3.86 -34.84 12.96
CA ARG A 188 3.46 -34.66 11.56
C ARG A 188 4.68 -34.24 10.77
N GLY A 189 4.93 -34.83 9.61
CA GLY A 189 6.10 -34.52 8.78
C GLY A 189 6.56 -35.72 7.95
N HIS A 190 7.79 -35.63 7.46
CA HIS A 190 8.42 -36.63 6.57
C HIS A 190 9.27 -37.66 7.32
N ALA A 191 9.48 -37.46 8.64
CA ALA A 191 10.13 -38.40 9.53
C ALA A 191 9.19 -38.84 10.67
N GLN A 192 9.60 -39.88 11.40
CA GLN A 192 8.91 -40.41 12.57
C GLN A 192 9.90 -40.50 13.72
N ARG A 193 9.43 -40.27 14.94
CA ARG A 193 10.26 -40.39 16.14
C ARG A 193 10.68 -41.85 16.33
N GLY A 194 11.98 -42.07 16.54
CA GLY A 194 12.53 -43.39 16.87
C GLY A 194 12.07 -43.88 18.24
N ARG A 195 12.31 -45.16 18.53
CA ARG A 195 11.92 -45.77 19.82
C ARG A 195 12.61 -45.12 21.03
N GLU A 196 13.79 -44.55 20.83
CA GLU A 196 14.62 -43.92 21.86
C GLU A 196 14.43 -42.40 21.95
N PHE A 197 13.41 -41.85 21.28
CA PHE A 197 13.19 -40.40 21.23
C PHE A 197 12.73 -39.85 22.59
N ASN A 198 13.50 -38.91 23.15
CA ASN A 198 13.18 -38.19 24.38
C ASN A 198 12.75 -36.75 24.07
N GLU A 199 11.46 -36.44 24.22
CA GLU A 199 10.91 -35.11 23.96
C GLU A 199 11.57 -34.02 24.82
N THR A 200 11.80 -34.27 26.11
CA THR A 200 12.35 -33.27 27.02
C THR A 200 13.77 -32.89 26.63
N GLN A 201 14.60 -33.89 26.31
CA GLN A 201 15.97 -33.66 25.87
C GLN A 201 16.00 -33.03 24.46
N PHE A 202 15.15 -33.49 23.55
CA PHE A 202 14.97 -32.88 22.23
C PHE A 202 14.71 -31.38 22.35
N ARG A 203 13.73 -30.98 23.18
CA ARG A 203 13.37 -29.57 23.38
C ARG A 203 14.52 -28.76 23.95
N ALA A 204 15.23 -29.29 24.95
CA ALA A 204 16.38 -28.60 25.54
C ALA A 204 17.54 -28.41 24.56
N MET A 205 17.81 -29.39 23.70
CA MET A 205 18.87 -29.32 22.70
C MET A 205 18.51 -28.42 21.52
N THR A 206 17.22 -28.32 21.20
CA THR A 206 16.71 -27.58 20.04
C THR A 206 16.12 -26.23 20.41
N ASN A 207 16.72 -25.50 21.34
CA ASN A 207 16.43 -24.07 21.47
C ASN A 207 17.00 -23.31 20.27
N HIS A 208 16.41 -22.16 19.94
CA HIS A 208 16.94 -21.30 18.88
C HIS A 208 18.43 -20.95 19.14
N GLU A 209 19.24 -20.87 18.08
CA GLU A 209 20.69 -20.60 18.10
C GLU A 209 21.59 -21.66 18.74
N ASN A 210 21.03 -22.72 19.34
CA ASN A 210 21.85 -23.81 19.89
C ASN A 210 22.71 -24.48 18.81
N LYS A 211 23.98 -24.70 19.12
CA LYS A 211 24.88 -25.55 18.33
C LYS A 211 24.56 -27.02 18.60
N VAL A 212 24.43 -27.82 17.55
CA VAL A 212 24.11 -29.25 17.62
C VAL A 212 25.03 -30.07 16.72
N ARG A 213 25.24 -31.34 17.08
CA ARG A 213 25.79 -32.38 16.21
C ARG A 213 24.65 -33.30 15.78
N CYS A 214 24.57 -33.61 14.49
CA CYS A 214 23.43 -34.31 13.91
C CYS A 214 23.82 -35.22 12.75
N ASP A 215 22.99 -36.22 12.50
CA ASP A 215 23.02 -37.00 11.26
C ASP A 215 21.89 -36.53 10.35
N LEU A 216 22.17 -36.50 9.06
CA LEU A 216 21.29 -35.98 8.02
C LEU A 216 21.07 -37.03 6.93
N ALA A 217 19.82 -37.16 6.47
CA ALA A 217 19.45 -37.92 5.28
C ALA A 217 18.98 -36.96 4.17
N LEU A 218 19.55 -37.06 2.98
CA LEU A 218 19.11 -36.30 1.81
C LEU A 218 17.88 -36.97 1.22
N CYS A 219 16.77 -36.26 1.19
CA CYS A 219 15.47 -36.76 0.76
C CYS A 219 14.98 -36.02 -0.48
N LEU A 220 14.29 -36.73 -1.38
CA LEU A 220 13.53 -36.10 -2.46
C LEU A 220 12.14 -35.69 -1.94
N HIS A 221 11.72 -34.48 -2.28
CA HIS A 221 10.40 -34.01 -1.85
C HIS A 221 9.28 -34.88 -2.46
N PRO A 222 8.30 -35.35 -1.65
CA PRO A 222 7.31 -36.33 -2.10
C PRO A 222 6.36 -35.80 -3.20
N ARG A 223 5.70 -36.74 -3.90
CA ARG A 223 4.67 -36.52 -4.94
C ARG A 223 5.16 -35.82 -6.21
N GLY A 224 6.35 -36.20 -6.69
CA GLY A 224 6.98 -35.55 -7.86
C GLY A 224 7.51 -34.17 -7.53
N GLY A 225 8.06 -34.02 -6.32
CA GLY A 225 8.59 -32.76 -5.82
C GLY A 225 9.70 -32.19 -6.70
N HIS A 226 9.95 -30.90 -6.53
CA HIS A 226 10.82 -30.12 -7.42
C HIS A 226 12.16 -29.77 -6.78
N TYR A 227 12.50 -30.35 -5.63
CA TYR A 227 13.72 -30.07 -4.87
C TYR A 227 14.08 -31.24 -3.93
N ALA A 228 15.34 -31.30 -3.52
CA ALA A 228 15.86 -32.20 -2.50
C ALA A 228 16.09 -31.42 -1.19
N TYR A 229 15.99 -32.08 -0.04
CA TYR A 229 16.20 -31.46 1.26
C TYR A 229 16.86 -32.43 2.23
N TRP A 230 17.73 -31.90 3.10
CA TRP A 230 18.30 -32.68 4.19
C TRP A 230 17.30 -32.79 5.35
N GLN A 231 17.07 -34.00 5.85
CA GLN A 231 16.25 -34.29 7.01
C GLN A 231 17.16 -34.67 8.18
N VAL A 232 17.00 -34.02 9.34
CA VAL A 232 17.67 -34.44 10.57
C VAL A 232 17.12 -35.81 11.00
N VAL A 233 18.01 -36.80 11.10
CA VAL A 233 17.71 -38.19 11.49
C VAL A 233 18.36 -38.59 12.82
N GLY A 234 19.36 -37.86 13.30
CA GLY A 234 20.00 -38.08 14.59
C GLY A 234 20.45 -36.78 15.24
N LEU A 235 20.44 -36.71 16.58
CA LEU A 235 21.02 -35.63 17.38
C LEU A 235 21.89 -36.20 18.49
N TYR A 236 23.04 -35.57 18.74
CA TYR A 236 24.06 -36.02 19.68
C TYR A 236 24.37 -34.98 20.76
N ASP A 237 24.68 -35.45 21.97
CA ASP A 237 25.16 -34.58 23.05
C ASP A 237 26.61 -34.11 22.82
N GLY A 238 27.11 -33.24 23.68
CA GLY A 238 28.49 -32.74 23.62
C GLY A 238 29.58 -33.80 23.81
N ARG A 239 29.22 -35.03 24.20
CA ARG A 239 30.13 -36.19 24.34
C ARG A 239 30.01 -37.15 23.15
N GLY A 240 29.13 -36.88 22.18
CA GLY A 240 28.89 -37.72 21.01
C GLY A 240 27.93 -38.89 21.25
N ASN A 241 27.18 -38.90 22.37
CA ASN A 241 26.15 -39.92 22.58
C ASN A 241 24.87 -39.55 21.84
N PRO A 242 24.18 -40.49 21.19
CA PRO A 242 22.89 -40.23 20.55
C PRO A 242 21.85 -39.89 21.61
N VAL A 243 21.10 -38.81 21.40
CA VAL A 243 20.06 -38.33 22.31
C VAL A 243 18.67 -38.42 21.68
N CYS A 244 18.57 -38.20 20.38
CA CYS A 244 17.31 -38.30 19.63
C CYS A 244 17.57 -38.93 18.27
N ALA A 245 16.67 -39.84 17.87
CA ALA A 245 16.69 -40.45 16.55
C ALA A 245 15.34 -40.28 15.85
N PHE A 246 15.37 -40.07 14.55
CA PHE A 246 14.23 -40.03 13.66
C PHE A 246 14.41 -41.01 12.52
N ASN A 247 13.33 -41.68 12.15
CA ASN A 247 13.29 -42.54 10.97
C ASN A 247 12.56 -41.80 9.85
N VAL A 248 13.21 -41.60 8.72
CA VAL A 248 12.52 -41.10 7.51
C VAL A 248 11.42 -42.09 7.15
N ARG A 249 10.25 -41.58 6.75
CA ARG A 249 9.14 -42.46 6.38
C ARG A 249 9.44 -43.22 5.10
N ASN A 250 8.95 -44.46 5.02
CA ASN A 250 9.15 -45.35 3.87
C ASN A 250 8.57 -44.82 2.53
N ASP A 251 7.71 -43.79 2.57
CA ASP A 251 7.13 -43.14 1.39
C ASP A 251 7.94 -41.93 0.89
N ILE A 252 9.14 -41.71 1.43
CA ILE A 252 10.08 -40.66 1.05
C ILE A 252 11.35 -41.31 0.51
N ASP A 253 11.80 -40.87 -0.67
CA ASP A 253 13.01 -41.39 -1.29
C ASP A 253 14.24 -40.75 -0.63
N VAL A 254 15.07 -41.58 0.03
CA VAL A 254 16.37 -41.18 0.60
C VAL A 254 17.46 -41.50 -0.40
N VAL A 255 18.26 -40.48 -0.75
CA VAL A 255 19.25 -40.54 -1.83
C VAL A 255 20.69 -40.27 -1.36
N GLY A 256 20.88 -39.92 -0.08
CA GLY A 256 22.20 -39.72 0.50
C GLY A 256 22.16 -39.58 2.01
N GLU A 257 23.32 -39.74 2.65
CA GLU A 257 23.46 -39.63 4.11
C GLU A 257 24.76 -38.88 4.45
N ARG A 258 24.71 -38.15 5.56
CA ARG A 258 25.85 -37.46 6.18
C ARG A 258 25.75 -37.64 7.69
N ASN A 259 26.82 -38.14 8.28
CA ASN A 259 26.89 -38.35 9.72
C ASN A 259 27.79 -37.29 10.35
N ASP A 260 27.56 -37.02 11.62
CA ASP A 260 28.40 -36.13 12.42
C ASP A 260 28.52 -34.69 11.89
N VAL A 261 27.40 -34.15 11.41
CA VAL A 261 27.32 -32.78 10.90
C VAL A 261 27.11 -31.81 12.06
N THR A 262 27.94 -30.78 12.13
CA THR A 262 27.74 -29.66 13.05
C THR A 262 26.80 -28.62 12.42
N GLY A 263 25.80 -28.18 13.18
CA GLY A 263 24.88 -27.13 12.74
C GLY A 263 24.32 -26.30 13.88
N TYR A 264 23.49 -25.33 13.53
CA TYR A 264 22.86 -24.38 14.44
C TYR A 264 21.34 -24.43 14.28
N VAL A 265 20.63 -24.56 15.39
CA VAL A 265 19.18 -24.73 15.39
C VAL A 265 18.49 -23.40 15.08
N TYR A 266 17.69 -23.37 14.03
CA TYR A 266 16.91 -22.22 13.61
C TYR A 266 15.42 -22.46 13.80
N ARG A 267 14.85 -21.80 14.83
CA ARG A 267 13.43 -21.90 15.16
C ARG A 267 12.69 -20.59 14.95
N THR A 268 11.60 -20.70 14.21
CA THR A 268 10.62 -19.64 14.02
C THR A 268 9.49 -19.69 15.06
N ALA A 269 9.25 -20.84 15.69
CA ALA A 269 8.50 -20.94 16.94
C ALA A 269 9.32 -20.44 18.14
N ARG A 270 8.62 -19.96 19.18
CA ARG A 270 9.24 -19.60 20.46
C ARG A 270 9.67 -20.86 21.22
N ASP A 271 10.59 -20.72 22.16
CA ASP A 271 11.01 -21.86 22.97
C ASP A 271 9.82 -22.34 23.81
N GLY A 272 9.61 -23.66 23.82
CA GLY A 272 8.43 -24.30 24.42
C GLY A 272 7.23 -24.47 23.49
N ASP A 273 7.17 -23.76 22.36
CA ASP A 273 6.13 -23.93 21.34
C ASP A 273 6.50 -25.02 20.34
N GLN A 274 5.48 -25.55 19.64
CA GLN A 274 5.65 -26.40 18.46
C GLN A 274 5.54 -25.59 17.17
N ALA A 275 6.20 -26.02 16.11
CA ALA A 275 6.08 -25.44 14.79
C ALA A 275 4.61 -25.28 14.33
N SER A 276 3.74 -26.24 14.67
CA SER A 276 2.31 -26.21 14.32
C SER A 276 1.52 -25.11 15.04
N ASP A 277 2.02 -24.61 16.18
CA ASP A 277 1.38 -23.53 16.93
C ASP A 277 1.52 -22.18 16.22
N VAL A 278 2.57 -22.02 15.41
CA VAL A 278 2.80 -20.83 14.57
C VAL A 278 2.02 -20.91 13.26
N PHE A 279 1.93 -22.09 12.64
CA PHE A 279 1.10 -22.33 11.46
C PHE A 279 0.69 -23.81 11.39
N PRO A 280 -0.61 -24.17 11.25
CA PRO A 280 -1.05 -25.56 11.45
C PRO A 280 -0.46 -26.61 10.49
N ARG A 281 0.02 -26.18 9.31
CA ARG A 281 0.66 -27.07 8.33
C ARG A 281 2.19 -27.11 8.47
N LYS A 282 2.77 -26.24 9.30
CA LYS A 282 4.21 -26.21 9.56
C LYS A 282 4.55 -27.39 10.48
N HIS A 283 5.48 -28.21 10.02
CA HIS A 283 5.91 -29.43 10.68
C HIS A 283 7.39 -29.41 11.05
N ASP A 284 8.19 -28.62 10.33
CA ASP A 284 9.63 -28.57 10.55
C ASP A 284 10.09 -27.19 11.00
N GLU A 285 11.08 -27.16 11.87
CA GLU A 285 12.04 -26.07 12.02
C GLU A 285 13.28 -26.39 11.16
N ARG A 286 14.39 -25.69 11.38
CA ARG A 286 15.59 -25.81 10.54
C ARG A 286 16.86 -26.00 11.37
N VAL A 287 17.87 -26.62 10.75
CA VAL A 287 19.26 -26.60 11.20
C VAL A 287 20.08 -25.98 10.09
N PHE A 288 20.79 -24.90 10.39
CA PHE A 288 21.72 -24.25 9.48
C PHE A 288 23.08 -24.90 9.65
N PHE A 289 23.69 -25.33 8.57
CA PHE A 289 24.94 -26.08 8.59
C PHE A 289 25.75 -25.79 7.34
N ASP A 290 27.03 -26.15 7.36
CA ASP A 290 27.91 -26.13 6.21
C ASP A 290 28.84 -27.35 6.33
N LEU A 291 29.10 -28.02 5.20
CA LEU A 291 30.03 -29.15 5.16
C LEU A 291 31.48 -28.73 4.90
N SER A 292 31.72 -27.49 4.46
CA SER A 292 33.06 -26.96 4.28
C SER A 292 33.76 -26.74 5.63
N GLU A 293 35.08 -26.99 5.66
CA GLU A 293 35.89 -26.78 6.88
C GLU A 293 36.03 -25.28 7.24
N SER A 294 35.85 -24.39 6.25
CA SER A 294 35.95 -22.94 6.39
C SER A 294 34.82 -22.24 5.63
N PRO A 295 33.65 -22.05 6.25
CA PRO A 295 32.53 -21.35 5.66
C PRO A 295 32.93 -19.94 5.19
N GLU A 296 32.45 -19.56 4.02
CA GLU A 296 32.69 -18.24 3.44
C GLU A 296 32.13 -17.14 4.35
N ARG A 297 32.85 -16.02 4.45
CA ARG A 297 32.45 -14.86 5.23
C ARG A 297 32.22 -13.67 4.34
N LEU A 298 31.09 -13.01 4.52
CA LEU A 298 30.75 -11.76 3.84
C LEU A 298 30.45 -10.66 4.85
N GLU A 299 30.82 -9.45 4.49
CA GLU A 299 30.40 -8.25 5.20
C GLU A 299 28.97 -7.90 4.79
N VAL A 300 28.18 -7.43 5.76
CA VAL A 300 26.82 -6.97 5.56
C VAL A 300 26.75 -5.51 5.98
N ASP A 301 26.34 -4.67 5.04
CA ASP A 301 26.18 -3.24 5.25
C ASP A 301 25.11 -2.95 6.32
N ARG A 302 25.31 -1.85 7.05
CA ARG A 302 24.35 -1.35 8.04
C ARG A 302 22.94 -1.19 7.44
N SER A 303 22.84 -0.72 6.19
CA SER A 303 21.55 -0.54 5.51
C SER A 303 20.78 -1.85 5.36
N VAL A 304 21.47 -2.97 5.15
CA VAL A 304 20.88 -4.31 5.04
C VAL A 304 20.45 -4.81 6.42
N ALA A 305 21.26 -4.58 7.45
CA ALA A 305 20.89 -4.88 8.84
C ALA A 305 19.67 -4.06 9.31
N ASP A 306 19.62 -2.78 9.00
CA ASP A 306 18.49 -1.89 9.31
C ASP A 306 17.22 -2.32 8.54
N ALA A 307 17.36 -2.78 7.30
CA ALA A 307 16.25 -3.35 6.54
C ALA A 307 15.70 -4.64 7.18
N TYR A 308 16.57 -5.52 7.71
CA TYR A 308 16.15 -6.70 8.48
C TYR A 308 15.37 -6.31 9.73
N ARG A 309 15.86 -5.32 10.49
CA ARG A 309 15.16 -4.78 11.66
C ARG A 309 13.78 -4.23 11.28
N GLY A 310 13.68 -3.50 10.17
CA GLY A 310 12.41 -3.04 9.61
C GLY A 310 11.45 -4.17 9.24
N VAL A 311 11.95 -5.31 8.75
CA VAL A 311 11.15 -6.52 8.51
C VAL A 311 10.60 -7.09 9.82
N VAL A 312 11.44 -7.18 10.86
CA VAL A 312 11.05 -7.68 12.19
C VAL A 312 9.98 -6.77 12.82
N ASP A 313 10.23 -5.45 12.85
CA ASP A 313 9.29 -4.43 13.35
C ASP A 313 7.91 -4.58 12.69
N SER A 314 7.89 -4.87 11.38
CA SER A 314 6.65 -5.00 10.62
C SER A 314 5.76 -6.17 11.06
N TYR A 315 6.31 -7.22 11.70
CA TYR A 315 5.50 -8.31 12.24
C TYR A 315 4.69 -7.88 13.46
N ALA A 316 5.23 -7.02 14.33
CA ALA A 316 4.52 -6.48 15.49
C ALA A 316 3.35 -5.61 15.04
N GLN A 317 3.61 -4.65 14.14
CA GLN A 317 2.60 -3.75 13.60
C GLN A 317 1.43 -4.50 12.94
N GLN A 318 1.72 -5.55 12.16
CA GLN A 318 0.66 -6.36 11.55
C GLN A 318 -0.19 -7.12 12.58
N ARG A 319 0.37 -7.48 13.74
CA ARG A 319 -0.40 -8.22 14.74
C ARG A 319 -1.37 -7.31 15.48
N GLU A 320 -0.94 -6.10 15.79
CA GLU A 320 -1.82 -5.03 16.27
C GLU A 320 -2.95 -4.75 15.27
N GLU A 321 -2.67 -4.77 13.95
CA GLU A 321 -3.68 -4.59 12.91
C GLU A 321 -4.65 -5.77 12.71
N ASN A 322 -4.24 -7.01 13.02
CA ASN A 322 -4.97 -8.24 12.66
C ASN A 322 -5.43 -9.05 13.87
N ASP A 323 -5.93 -8.37 14.91
CA ASP A 323 -6.19 -9.00 16.21
C ASP A 323 -6.84 -10.41 16.10
N LEU A 324 -6.03 -11.38 16.55
CA LEU A 324 -6.30 -12.77 16.94
C LEU A 324 -7.17 -13.62 16.01
N GLN A 325 -6.53 -14.34 15.06
CA GLN A 325 -7.02 -15.68 14.76
C GLN A 325 -6.95 -16.52 16.04
N PRO A 326 -8.09 -17.00 16.59
CA PRO A 326 -8.08 -17.73 17.86
C PRO A 326 -7.21 -19.00 17.74
N GLY A 327 -6.31 -19.20 18.70
CA GLY A 327 -5.49 -20.41 18.81
C GLY A 327 -4.14 -20.40 18.08
N MET A 328 -3.75 -19.29 17.41
CA MET A 328 -2.46 -19.17 16.73
C MET A 328 -1.43 -18.40 17.57
N ARG A 329 -0.24 -18.98 17.78
CA ARG A 329 0.90 -18.31 18.43
C ARG A 329 1.70 -17.50 17.41
N PRO A 330 2.25 -16.34 17.80
CA PRO A 330 3.09 -15.56 16.89
C PRO A 330 4.41 -16.28 16.63
N ASN A 331 5.04 -15.97 15.49
CA ASN A 331 6.44 -16.36 15.29
C ASN A 331 7.35 -15.63 16.31
N ARG A 332 8.56 -16.16 16.50
CA ARG A 332 9.59 -15.66 17.42
C ARG A 332 9.90 -14.18 17.23
N PHE A 333 9.89 -13.69 16.00
CA PHE A 333 10.27 -12.32 15.65
C PHE A 333 9.14 -11.29 15.90
N THR A 334 7.97 -11.73 16.36
CA THR A 334 6.85 -10.82 16.60
C THR A 334 6.89 -10.26 18.02
N GLY A 335 6.89 -8.94 18.16
CA GLY A 335 6.90 -8.25 19.46
C GLY A 335 8.24 -8.37 20.19
N VAL A 336 9.33 -8.52 19.43
CA VAL A 336 10.71 -8.53 19.94
C VAL A 336 11.34 -7.19 19.59
N ASP A 337 12.21 -6.69 20.46
CA ASP A 337 13.05 -5.54 20.17
C ASP A 337 14.05 -5.90 19.06
N SER A 338 13.89 -5.30 17.89
CA SER A 338 14.71 -5.62 16.71
C SER A 338 16.17 -5.23 16.89
N GLU A 339 16.48 -4.28 17.79
CA GLU A 339 17.86 -3.91 18.16
C GLU A 339 18.58 -4.99 18.97
N SER A 340 17.84 -5.91 19.61
CA SER A 340 18.43 -7.05 20.33
C SER A 340 18.83 -8.23 19.43
N LEU A 341 18.47 -8.16 18.14
CA LEU A 341 18.79 -9.18 17.14
C LEU A 341 20.11 -8.87 16.43
N LEU A 342 20.57 -9.80 15.59
CA LEU A 342 21.84 -9.69 14.83
C LEU A 342 23.08 -9.54 15.73
N HIS A 343 23.04 -10.13 16.93
CA HIS A 343 24.21 -10.26 17.81
C HIS A 343 25.09 -11.44 17.36
N VAL A 344 26.32 -11.54 17.87
CA VAL A 344 27.22 -12.68 17.57
C VAL A 344 26.53 -13.99 17.94
N GLY A 345 26.32 -14.87 16.95
CA GLY A 345 25.59 -16.12 17.08
C GLY A 345 24.18 -16.10 16.51
N SER A 346 23.61 -14.91 16.25
CA SER A 346 22.31 -14.77 15.59
C SER A 346 22.30 -15.46 14.23
N LEU A 347 21.13 -16.02 13.90
CA LEU A 347 20.89 -16.71 12.65
C LEU A 347 19.89 -15.92 11.80
N ALA A 348 20.09 -15.92 10.49
CA ALA A 348 19.17 -15.32 9.53
C ALA A 348 19.27 -16.03 8.18
N TYR A 349 18.45 -15.62 7.21
CA TYR A 349 18.66 -15.97 5.80
C TYR A 349 19.15 -14.75 5.04
N ALA A 350 20.06 -14.96 4.09
CA ALA A 350 20.57 -13.96 3.18
C ALA A 350 20.06 -14.19 1.76
N VAL A 351 19.88 -13.09 1.03
CA VAL A 351 19.82 -13.04 -0.43
C VAL A 351 21.15 -12.45 -0.89
N LEU A 352 21.87 -13.19 -1.74
CA LEU A 352 23.14 -12.74 -2.29
C LEU A 352 22.95 -12.05 -3.64
N SER A 353 23.93 -11.24 -4.06
CA SER A 353 24.03 -10.70 -5.41
C SER A 353 24.16 -11.83 -6.45
N ASP A 354 23.91 -11.53 -7.72
CA ASP A 354 24.01 -12.52 -8.82
C ASP A 354 25.42 -13.13 -8.96
N ASP A 355 26.47 -12.38 -8.58
CA ASP A 355 27.86 -12.84 -8.54
C ASP A 355 28.27 -13.44 -7.19
N GLU A 356 27.33 -13.50 -6.24
CA GLU A 356 27.46 -13.98 -4.86
C GLU A 356 28.52 -13.27 -4.01
N THR A 357 28.98 -12.07 -4.41
CA THR A 357 30.02 -11.32 -3.70
C THR A 357 29.50 -10.41 -2.60
N ALA A 358 28.18 -10.17 -2.54
CA ALA A 358 27.57 -9.26 -1.57
C ALA A 358 26.26 -9.82 -1.02
N VAL A 359 25.95 -9.48 0.23
CA VAL A 359 24.63 -9.72 0.83
C VAL A 359 23.71 -8.56 0.50
N GLU A 360 22.71 -8.78 -0.35
CA GLU A 360 21.74 -7.76 -0.75
C GLU A 360 20.58 -7.60 0.25
N GLU A 361 20.22 -8.68 0.94
CA GLU A 361 19.13 -8.67 1.92
C GLU A 361 19.34 -9.71 3.02
N LEU A 362 18.91 -9.39 4.24
CA LEU A 362 18.70 -10.35 5.31
C LEU A 362 17.22 -10.47 5.65
N VAL A 363 16.73 -11.70 5.86
CA VAL A 363 15.35 -11.99 6.23
C VAL A 363 15.23 -13.02 7.36
N PRO A 364 14.24 -12.88 8.27
CA PRO A 364 14.07 -13.78 9.42
C PRO A 364 13.28 -15.05 9.08
N THR A 365 12.57 -15.13 7.95
CA THR A 365 11.82 -16.35 7.61
C THR A 365 11.79 -16.56 6.10
N MET A 366 11.81 -17.84 5.68
CA MET A 366 11.82 -18.19 4.25
C MET A 366 10.54 -17.79 3.51
N ALA A 367 9.39 -17.89 4.20
CA ALA A 367 8.07 -17.54 3.67
C ALA A 367 7.50 -16.34 4.43
N GLY A 368 8.28 -15.26 4.44
CA GLY A 368 8.07 -14.08 5.28
C GLY A 368 7.76 -12.80 4.54
N ARG A 369 8.19 -11.71 5.16
CA ARG A 369 8.20 -10.38 4.57
C ARG A 369 9.62 -10.02 4.15
N ARG A 370 9.69 -9.15 3.14
CA ARG A 370 10.90 -8.53 2.59
C ARG A 370 10.77 -7.02 2.66
N SER A 371 11.90 -6.33 2.69
CA SER A 371 11.93 -4.87 2.70
C SER A 371 12.01 -4.32 1.28
N TYR A 372 11.36 -3.19 1.02
CA TYR A 372 11.67 -2.41 -0.19
C TYR A 372 13.01 -1.68 -0.04
N CYS A 373 13.65 -1.32 -1.15
CA CYS A 373 14.96 -0.66 -1.09
C CYS A 373 14.89 0.82 -0.68
N LEU A 374 13.81 1.54 -1.03
CA LEU A 374 13.61 2.93 -0.63
C LEU A 374 12.33 3.08 0.18
N SER A 375 12.31 4.08 1.06
CA SER A 375 11.10 4.47 1.76
C SER A 375 10.24 5.41 0.91
N PRO A 376 8.92 5.51 1.18
CA PRO A 376 8.09 6.52 0.56
C PRO A 376 8.64 7.94 0.78
N ARG A 377 9.23 8.22 1.95
CA ARG A 377 9.87 9.51 2.24
C ARG A 377 11.03 9.81 1.29
N SER A 378 11.93 8.86 1.06
CA SER A 378 13.06 9.04 0.13
C SER A 378 12.59 9.33 -1.30
N LEU A 379 11.54 8.64 -1.78
CA LEU A 379 10.95 8.95 -3.09
C LEU A 379 10.30 10.33 -3.12
N ALA A 380 9.62 10.74 -2.04
CA ALA A 380 9.00 12.04 -1.94
C ALA A 380 10.05 13.17 -2.01
N GLU A 381 11.22 12.97 -1.41
CA GLU A 381 12.35 13.89 -1.45
C GLU A 381 12.99 13.95 -2.84
N GLU A 382 13.31 12.81 -3.48
CA GLU A 382 13.83 12.77 -4.86
C GLU A 382 12.89 13.49 -5.84
N GLN A 383 11.58 13.27 -5.67
CA GLN A 383 10.53 13.88 -6.49
C GLN A 383 10.20 15.34 -6.08
N ARG A 384 10.79 15.85 -4.99
CA ARG A 384 10.51 17.19 -4.40
C ARG A 384 9.07 17.41 -3.94
N VAL A 385 8.32 16.35 -3.66
CA VAL A 385 6.92 16.39 -3.20
C VAL A 385 6.76 16.17 -1.69
N ALA A 386 7.85 15.91 -0.95
CA ALA A 386 7.84 15.91 0.50
C ALA A 386 7.31 17.26 1.06
N PRO A 387 6.74 17.28 2.28
CA PRO A 387 6.46 18.54 2.98
C PRO A 387 7.68 19.46 2.96
N LEU A 388 7.44 20.76 2.82
CA LEU A 388 8.53 21.73 2.69
C LEU A 388 9.38 21.82 3.98
N GLY A 389 10.68 22.06 3.80
CA GLY A 389 11.63 22.26 4.91
C GLY A 389 11.94 23.72 5.24
N ALA A 390 11.57 24.67 4.38
CA ALA A 390 11.85 26.10 4.51
C ALA A 390 10.89 26.96 3.69
N ALA A 391 10.78 28.26 3.99
CA ALA A 391 9.85 29.19 3.34
C ALA A 391 10.03 29.25 1.82
N ALA A 392 11.28 29.26 1.35
CA ALA A 392 11.62 29.31 -0.07
C ALA A 392 11.11 28.10 -0.86
N GLU A 393 10.82 26.98 -0.19
CA GLU A 393 10.26 25.77 -0.78
C GLU A 393 8.73 25.77 -0.82
N ALA A 394 8.05 26.82 -0.35
CA ALA A 394 6.59 26.83 -0.37
C ALA A 394 6.06 26.76 -1.82
N SER A 395 5.24 25.74 -2.08
CA SER A 395 4.49 25.59 -3.33
C SER A 395 3.23 26.46 -3.32
N ALA A 396 2.52 26.58 -4.45
CA ALA A 396 1.31 27.42 -4.51
C ALA A 396 0.23 27.00 -3.49
N ALA A 397 0.05 25.69 -3.26
CA ALA A 397 -0.86 25.23 -2.22
C ALA A 397 -0.40 25.61 -0.81
N ASP A 398 0.91 25.56 -0.54
CA ASP A 398 1.48 25.97 0.75
C ASP A 398 1.22 27.44 1.02
N ARG A 399 1.49 28.30 0.03
CA ARG A 399 1.25 29.76 0.12
C ARG A 399 -0.22 30.09 0.35
N LEU A 400 -1.15 29.42 -0.35
CA LEU A 400 -2.58 29.72 -0.25
C LEU A 400 -3.23 29.16 1.00
N PHE A 401 -2.93 27.92 1.39
CA PHE A 401 -3.64 27.22 2.47
C PHE A 401 -2.89 27.26 3.81
N GLY A 402 -1.63 27.70 3.79
CA GLY A 402 -0.73 27.73 4.92
C GLY A 402 -0.09 26.38 5.20
N TYR A 403 0.98 26.41 5.98
CA TYR A 403 1.77 25.25 6.37
C TYR A 403 2.40 25.45 7.76
N VAL A 404 2.85 24.32 8.31
CA VAL A 404 3.79 24.24 9.44
C VAL A 404 4.88 23.30 8.99
N VAL A 405 6.14 23.69 9.16
CA VAL A 405 7.30 22.86 8.83
C VAL A 405 7.39 21.75 9.87
N PRO A 406 7.36 20.45 9.48
CA PRO A 406 7.35 19.34 10.43
C PRO A 406 8.62 19.28 11.29
N ASP A 407 9.78 19.43 10.66
CA ASP A 407 11.10 19.33 11.28
C ASP A 407 11.85 20.65 11.05
N THR A 408 11.70 21.57 11.99
CA THR A 408 12.35 22.89 11.91
C THR A 408 13.82 22.79 12.27
N ARG A 409 14.67 23.54 11.55
CA ARG A 409 16.09 23.66 11.89
C ARG A 409 16.24 24.44 13.20
N GLU A 410 17.28 24.14 13.96
CA GLU A 410 17.58 24.91 15.17
C GLU A 410 17.78 26.39 14.82
N GLY A 411 17.07 27.29 15.51
CA GLY A 411 17.06 28.72 15.22
C GLY A 411 16.20 29.16 14.02
N ALA A 412 15.35 28.28 13.46
CA ALA A 412 14.38 28.68 12.44
C ALA A 412 13.36 29.68 13.00
N GLU A 413 13.06 30.72 12.22
CA GLU A 413 12.11 31.78 12.56
C GLU A 413 11.09 31.99 11.43
N ASP A 414 9.98 32.65 11.75
CA ASP A 414 8.96 33.07 10.79
C ASP A 414 8.50 31.97 9.79
N GLY A 415 8.66 32.23 8.50
CA GLY A 415 8.22 31.36 7.41
C GLY A 415 8.97 30.02 7.36
N ASP A 416 10.13 29.91 7.99
CA ASP A 416 10.85 28.64 8.12
C ASP A 416 10.27 27.74 9.23
N VAL A 417 9.31 28.25 10.01
CA VAL A 417 8.54 27.49 11.00
C VAL A 417 7.12 27.26 10.54
N ALA A 418 6.41 28.33 10.16
CA ALA A 418 5.03 28.26 9.71
C ALA A 418 4.62 29.50 8.93
N ALA A 419 3.65 29.34 8.03
CA ALA A 419 3.00 30.47 7.37
C ALA A 419 1.48 30.33 7.42
N ARG A 420 0.80 31.42 7.82
CA ARG A 420 -0.65 31.52 7.76
C ARG A 420 -1.10 31.56 6.29
N GLY A 421 -2.09 30.73 5.95
CA GLY A 421 -2.69 30.74 4.61
C GLY A 421 -3.44 32.04 4.28
N ARG A 422 -3.68 32.24 2.98
CA ARG A 422 -4.36 33.40 2.40
C ARG A 422 -5.85 33.22 2.18
N LEU A 423 -6.37 32.03 2.47
CA LEU A 423 -7.79 31.70 2.35
C LEU A 423 -8.44 31.57 3.73
N ILE A 424 -9.58 32.23 3.90
CA ILE A 424 -10.40 32.17 5.11
C ILE A 424 -11.78 31.64 4.73
N PHE A 425 -12.20 30.57 5.38
CA PHE A 425 -13.49 29.93 5.14
C PHE A 425 -14.46 30.34 6.25
N GLY A 426 -15.55 31.02 5.88
CA GLY A 426 -16.60 31.42 6.80
C GLY A 426 -17.44 30.25 7.30
N GLN A 427 -18.39 30.57 8.18
CA GLN A 427 -19.43 29.63 8.60
C GLN A 427 -20.18 29.08 7.37
N VAL A 428 -20.47 27.79 7.40
CA VAL A 428 -21.24 27.14 6.34
C VAL A 428 -22.72 27.20 6.72
N ASP A 429 -23.51 27.81 5.85
CA ASP A 429 -24.97 27.80 5.92
C ASP A 429 -25.47 26.43 5.50
N THR A 430 -26.18 25.79 6.43
CA THR A 430 -26.77 24.46 6.32
C THR A 430 -28.30 24.49 6.32
N SER A 431 -28.93 25.66 6.15
CA SER A 431 -30.38 25.84 6.15
C SER A 431 -31.10 25.03 5.07
N SER A 432 -30.43 24.77 3.94
CA SER A 432 -30.95 23.98 2.81
C SER A 432 -30.48 22.51 2.85
N VAL A 433 -30.04 22.02 4.01
CA VAL A 433 -29.58 20.65 4.19
C VAL A 433 -30.71 19.75 4.67
N VAL A 434 -30.88 18.62 3.99
CA VAL A 434 -31.81 17.57 4.40
C VAL A 434 -31.03 16.45 5.08
N LEU A 435 -31.14 16.37 6.40
CA LEU A 435 -30.53 15.31 7.19
C LEU A 435 -31.42 14.05 7.19
N SER A 436 -30.85 12.92 6.79
CA SER A 436 -31.44 11.60 7.02
C SER A 436 -31.04 11.08 8.40
N ARG A 437 -31.99 10.48 9.11
CA ARG A 437 -31.80 9.77 10.39
C ARG A 437 -32.00 8.26 10.23
N GLU A 438 -32.02 7.78 9.00
CA GLU A 438 -32.11 6.36 8.69
C GLU A 438 -30.76 5.70 8.95
N GLU A 439 -30.69 4.90 10.00
CA GLU A 439 -29.49 4.14 10.32
C GLU A 439 -29.14 3.19 9.19
N THR A 440 -27.94 3.37 8.63
CA THR A 440 -27.52 2.67 7.43
C THR A 440 -26.19 1.96 7.65
N PRO A 441 -26.13 0.62 7.52
CA PRO A 441 -24.86 -0.09 7.54
C PRO A 441 -24.08 0.22 6.26
N ILE A 442 -22.78 0.46 6.39
CA ILE A 442 -21.88 0.66 5.25
C ILE A 442 -20.82 -0.43 5.19
N ALA A 443 -20.43 -0.78 3.97
CA ALA A 443 -19.31 -1.69 3.75
C ALA A 443 -18.01 -1.10 4.35
N PRO A 444 -17.06 -1.95 4.80
CA PRO A 444 -15.79 -1.48 5.33
C PRO A 444 -15.10 -0.50 4.38
N LEU A 445 -14.62 0.62 4.93
CA LEU A 445 -13.89 1.63 4.17
C LEU A 445 -12.48 1.12 3.88
N LEU A 446 -12.33 0.44 2.74
CA LEU A 446 -11.05 -0.11 2.30
C LEU A 446 -10.10 1.01 1.86
N SER A 447 -9.30 1.52 2.80
CA SER A 447 -8.15 2.37 2.46
C SER A 447 -7.04 1.52 1.83
N PRO A 448 -6.45 1.94 0.70
CA PRO A 448 -5.34 1.21 0.09
C PRO A 448 -4.12 1.23 1.02
N LYS A 449 -3.62 0.05 1.41
CA LYS A 449 -2.38 -0.04 2.20
C LYS A 449 -1.19 0.51 1.38
N PRO A 450 -0.34 1.42 1.91
CA PRO A 450 0.82 1.96 1.19
C PRO A 450 1.76 0.90 0.61
N ALA A 451 1.93 -0.22 1.32
CA ALA A 451 2.70 -1.38 0.84
C ALA A 451 2.16 -1.99 -0.47
N SER A 452 0.94 -1.63 -0.88
CA SER A 452 0.40 -1.94 -2.20
C SER A 452 0.86 -0.93 -3.25
N ALA A 453 2.16 -0.93 -3.51
CA ALA A 453 2.91 -0.03 -4.39
C ALA A 453 2.19 0.38 -5.68
N ARG A 454 1.54 -0.57 -6.37
CA ARG A 454 0.82 -0.39 -7.64
C ARG A 454 -0.19 0.76 -7.65
N ARG A 455 -0.74 1.12 -6.48
CA ARG A 455 -1.74 2.19 -6.33
C ARG A 455 -1.14 3.56 -6.08
N PHE A 456 0.16 3.63 -5.79
CA PHE A 456 0.85 4.85 -5.36
C PHE A 456 2.02 5.21 -6.26
N LEU A 457 2.56 4.28 -7.05
CA LEU A 457 3.78 4.53 -7.83
C LEU A 457 3.49 4.83 -9.30
N THR A 458 4.23 5.78 -9.84
CA THR A 458 4.28 6.16 -11.26
C THR A 458 5.73 6.19 -11.72
N ASP A 459 5.98 6.16 -13.03
CA ASP A 459 7.30 6.49 -13.57
C ASP A 459 7.51 8.02 -13.62
N ARG A 460 8.67 8.47 -14.08
CA ARG A 460 8.99 9.90 -14.25
C ARG A 460 8.06 10.65 -15.21
N ASN A 461 7.32 9.94 -16.05
CA ASN A 461 6.34 10.48 -16.99
C ASN A 461 4.89 10.41 -16.47
N GLY A 462 4.70 9.86 -15.26
CA GLY A 462 3.40 9.70 -14.62
C GLY A 462 2.66 8.42 -14.99
N ARG A 463 3.26 7.55 -15.79
CA ARG A 463 2.66 6.28 -16.23
C ARG A 463 2.86 5.18 -15.20
N THR A 464 2.18 4.05 -15.40
CA THR A 464 2.42 2.84 -14.60
C THR A 464 3.88 2.37 -14.75
N PRO A 465 4.66 2.21 -13.65
CA PRO A 465 6.04 1.77 -13.72
C PRO A 465 6.18 0.39 -14.37
N ARG A 466 7.19 0.26 -15.24
CA ARG A 466 7.52 -0.97 -15.99
C ARG A 466 9.03 -1.11 -16.13
N ASN A 467 9.52 -2.34 -16.23
CA ASN A 467 10.92 -2.64 -16.54
C ASN A 467 10.98 -3.25 -17.94
N ALA A 468 11.71 -2.63 -18.87
CA ALA A 468 11.76 -3.04 -20.29
C ALA A 468 10.39 -3.28 -20.96
N GLY A 469 9.34 -2.56 -20.52
CA GLY A 469 7.96 -2.75 -20.99
C GLY A 469 7.15 -3.82 -20.23
N GLU A 470 7.81 -4.64 -19.42
CA GLU A 470 7.22 -5.69 -18.61
C GLU A 470 6.72 -5.17 -17.26
N VAL A 471 5.90 -5.99 -16.61
CA VAL A 471 5.31 -5.68 -15.31
C VAL A 471 6.32 -5.96 -14.20
N LEU A 472 6.49 -5.01 -13.30
CA LEU A 472 7.44 -5.13 -12.19
C LEU A 472 7.12 -6.30 -11.25
N ARG A 473 8.16 -7.04 -10.86
CA ARG A 473 8.18 -7.90 -9.67
C ARG A 473 7.86 -7.08 -8.44
N ARG A 474 7.42 -7.74 -7.37
CA ARG A 474 7.17 -7.05 -6.10
C ARG A 474 8.44 -6.40 -5.57
N SER A 475 9.60 -7.07 -5.64
CA SER A 475 10.91 -6.56 -5.23
C SER A 475 11.40 -5.32 -6.01
N GLU A 476 10.75 -4.99 -7.12
CA GLU A 476 11.12 -3.86 -7.99
C GLU A 476 10.35 -2.57 -7.68
N TYR A 477 9.41 -2.58 -6.73
CA TYR A 477 8.74 -1.37 -6.28
C TYR A 477 9.56 -0.59 -5.25
N PHE A 478 9.27 0.71 -5.15
CA PHE A 478 9.98 1.68 -4.34
C PHE A 478 11.48 1.72 -4.65
N ARG A 479 11.81 1.90 -5.94
CA ARG A 479 13.16 2.07 -6.48
C ARG A 479 13.35 3.45 -7.08
N SER A 480 14.60 3.90 -7.20
CA SER A 480 14.92 5.16 -7.86
C SER A 480 14.36 5.19 -9.29
N GLY A 481 13.93 6.37 -9.74
CA GLY A 481 13.22 6.53 -11.01
C GLY A 481 11.71 6.29 -10.94
N GLN A 482 11.19 5.83 -9.79
CA GLN A 482 9.76 5.79 -9.52
C GLN A 482 9.34 7.03 -8.72
N HIS A 483 8.13 7.51 -8.96
CA HIS A 483 7.54 8.69 -8.34
C HIS A 483 6.23 8.32 -7.63
N LEU A 484 5.93 9.03 -6.54
CA LEU A 484 4.66 8.95 -5.83
C LEU A 484 3.55 9.68 -6.60
N GLY A 485 2.38 9.04 -6.66
CA GLY A 485 1.13 9.58 -7.15
C GLY A 485 0.13 9.77 -6.01
N VAL A 486 -0.83 10.66 -6.24
CA VAL A 486 -1.94 10.94 -5.34
C VAL A 486 -3.02 9.89 -5.53
N ALA A 487 -3.26 9.04 -4.54
CA ALA A 487 -4.36 8.08 -4.57
C ALA A 487 -5.73 8.79 -4.65
N VAL A 488 -6.59 8.33 -5.56
CA VAL A 488 -7.93 8.92 -5.81
C VAL A 488 -8.98 7.85 -6.09
N HIS A 489 -10.25 8.19 -5.82
CA HIS A 489 -11.42 7.33 -6.02
C HIS A 489 -12.38 7.93 -7.06
N PRO A 490 -12.32 7.56 -8.34
CA PRO A 490 -13.14 8.19 -9.37
C PRO A 490 -14.63 8.29 -8.99
N ILE A 491 -15.34 9.31 -9.47
CA ILE A 491 -16.77 9.44 -9.18
C ILE A 491 -17.55 8.23 -9.73
N HIS A 492 -18.40 7.64 -8.90
CA HIS A 492 -19.29 6.56 -9.29
C HIS A 492 -20.54 7.14 -9.96
N ARG A 493 -20.53 7.25 -11.29
CA ARG A 493 -21.64 7.87 -12.02
C ARG A 493 -22.97 7.11 -11.89
N SER A 494 -22.91 5.80 -11.64
CA SER A 494 -24.09 4.94 -11.50
C SER A 494 -24.97 5.24 -10.28
N ILE A 495 -24.46 5.99 -9.30
CA ILE A 495 -25.20 6.35 -8.09
C ILE A 495 -25.58 7.83 -8.03
N LEU A 496 -25.21 8.62 -9.06
CA LEU A 496 -25.61 10.02 -9.16
C LEU A 496 -27.11 10.12 -9.45
N GLY A 497 -27.78 11.11 -8.85
CA GLY A 497 -29.20 11.39 -9.09
C GLY A 497 -30.18 10.51 -8.30
N SER A 498 -29.70 9.54 -7.53
CA SER A 498 -30.49 8.82 -6.53
C SER A 498 -30.65 9.67 -5.27
N GLU A 499 -31.85 9.73 -4.70
CA GLU A 499 -32.09 10.31 -3.37
C GLU A 499 -31.89 9.27 -2.25
N GLU A 500 -31.97 7.98 -2.58
CA GLU A 500 -31.77 6.87 -1.66
C GLU A 500 -30.28 6.59 -1.40
N PHE A 501 -30.00 5.92 -0.28
CA PHE A 501 -28.66 5.45 0.04
C PHE A 501 -28.26 4.28 -0.88
N PRO A 502 -27.12 4.32 -1.58
CA PRO A 502 -26.76 3.30 -2.55
C PRO A 502 -26.61 1.90 -1.95
N ALA A 503 -27.36 0.93 -2.46
CA ALA A 503 -27.22 -0.48 -2.06
C ALA A 503 -25.82 -1.06 -2.35
N SER A 504 -25.08 -0.49 -3.29
CA SER A 504 -23.67 -0.85 -3.55
C SER A 504 -22.73 -0.42 -2.43
N ALA A 505 -23.08 0.59 -1.64
CA ALA A 505 -22.29 1.09 -0.51
C ALA A 505 -22.57 0.33 0.79
N THR A 506 -23.70 -0.37 0.90
CA THR A 506 -24.06 -1.16 2.09
C THR A 506 -23.56 -2.60 2.02
N ARG A 507 -23.38 -3.13 0.81
CA ARG A 507 -22.94 -4.51 0.57
C ARG A 507 -21.42 -4.59 0.57
N ALA A 508 -20.84 -5.31 1.53
CA ALA A 508 -19.46 -5.74 1.42
C ALA A 508 -19.28 -6.51 0.10
N PRO A 509 -18.16 -6.34 -0.63
CA PRO A 509 -17.91 -7.10 -1.84
C PRO A 509 -18.05 -8.59 -1.51
N ARG A 510 -18.88 -9.33 -2.27
CA ARG A 510 -19.04 -10.78 -2.09
C ARG A 510 -17.66 -11.43 -2.20
N GLN A 511 -17.10 -11.86 -1.08
CA GLN A 511 -15.95 -12.75 -1.05
C GLN A 511 -16.50 -14.17 -1.22
N GLU A 512 -16.35 -14.77 -2.40
CA GLU A 512 -16.63 -16.21 -2.56
C GLU A 512 -15.76 -16.99 -1.57
N GLY A 513 -16.40 -17.77 -0.69
CA GLY A 513 -15.73 -18.56 0.35
C GLY A 513 -15.78 -17.98 1.76
N VAL A 514 -16.38 -16.80 1.98
CA VAL A 514 -16.66 -16.26 3.32
C VAL A 514 -18.14 -16.43 3.64
N THR A 515 -18.44 -17.09 4.75
CA THR A 515 -19.81 -17.38 5.20
C THR A 515 -20.53 -16.07 5.53
N GLN A 516 -21.82 -15.96 5.19
CA GLN A 516 -22.65 -14.83 5.63
C GLN A 516 -22.65 -14.75 7.17
N GLY A 517 -22.14 -13.65 7.74
CA GLY A 517 -22.17 -13.37 9.18
C GLY A 517 -20.84 -12.95 9.79
N GLU A 518 -19.70 -13.40 9.24
CA GLU A 518 -18.37 -13.14 9.83
C GLU A 518 -17.87 -11.69 9.65
N ASN A 519 -18.52 -10.89 8.81
CA ASN A 519 -18.14 -9.49 8.53
C ASN A 519 -18.98 -8.43 9.27
N LEU A 520 -19.98 -8.83 10.07
CA LEU A 520 -20.84 -7.85 10.78
C LEU A 520 -20.05 -7.05 11.82
N GLN A 521 -19.02 -7.64 12.43
CA GLN A 521 -18.15 -6.98 13.42
C GLN A 521 -17.23 -5.89 12.82
N ILE A 522 -17.14 -5.77 11.49
CA ILE A 522 -16.27 -4.80 10.79
C ILE A 522 -17.10 -3.74 10.05
N GLN A 523 -18.43 -3.91 9.97
CA GLN A 523 -19.29 -2.94 9.29
C GLN A 523 -19.49 -1.70 10.15
N SER A 524 -19.23 -0.54 9.56
CA SER A 524 -19.56 0.72 10.19
C SER A 524 -21.05 1.01 10.04
N VAL A 525 -21.64 1.68 11.03
CA VAL A 525 -23.03 2.12 11.01
C VAL A 525 -23.07 3.63 10.91
N VAL A 526 -23.72 4.15 9.88
CA VAL A 526 -23.98 5.58 9.71
C VAL A 526 -25.34 5.88 10.32
N LYS A 527 -25.38 6.63 11.43
CA LYS A 527 -26.64 7.00 12.10
C LYS A 527 -27.39 8.10 11.35
N THR A 528 -26.64 9.05 10.82
CA THR A 528 -27.17 10.18 10.08
C THR A 528 -26.29 10.52 8.88
N TRP A 529 -26.92 10.96 7.80
CA TRP A 529 -26.24 11.32 6.56
C TRP A 529 -27.01 12.43 5.82
N ILE A 530 -26.30 13.26 5.05
CA ILE A 530 -26.93 14.34 4.28
C ILE A 530 -27.41 13.79 2.94
N ARG A 531 -28.69 14.05 2.62
CA ARG A 531 -29.31 13.58 1.37
C ARG A 531 -28.78 14.32 0.14
N PRO A 532 -28.63 13.62 -1.00
CA PRO A 532 -28.46 14.25 -2.31
C PRO A 532 -29.50 15.34 -2.56
N GLY A 533 -29.10 16.40 -3.25
CA GLY A 533 -29.92 17.60 -3.47
C GLY A 533 -29.77 18.67 -2.38
N SER A 534 -29.21 18.32 -1.21
CA SER A 534 -28.90 19.32 -0.17
C SER A 534 -27.89 20.35 -0.66
N VAL A 535 -28.08 21.61 -0.26
CA VAL A 535 -27.20 22.72 -0.64
C VAL A 535 -26.56 23.34 0.60
N LEU A 536 -25.23 23.47 0.55
CA LEU A 536 -24.41 24.14 1.56
C LEU A 536 -23.85 25.42 0.95
N ARG A 537 -23.83 26.53 1.70
CA ARG A 537 -23.27 27.80 1.23
C ARG A 537 -22.17 28.31 2.14
N CYS A 538 -21.08 28.79 1.57
CA CYS A 538 -19.93 29.26 2.33
C CYS A 538 -19.27 30.44 1.62
N ARG A 539 -18.99 31.52 2.36
CA ARG A 539 -18.14 32.60 1.85
C ARG A 539 -16.67 32.28 2.10
N MET A 540 -15.90 32.20 1.03
CA MET A 540 -14.44 32.10 1.07
C MET A 540 -13.84 33.48 0.84
N ARG A 541 -13.07 34.01 1.80
CA ARG A 541 -12.28 35.24 1.60
C ARG A 541 -10.86 34.89 1.20
N PHE A 542 -10.26 35.75 0.40
CA PHE A 542 -8.88 35.61 -0.05
C PHE A 542 -8.16 36.95 0.01
N GLU A 543 -6.87 36.92 0.30
CA GLU A 543 -6.07 38.13 0.46
C GLU A 543 -4.71 37.99 -0.24
N ASN A 544 -4.32 39.03 -0.98
CA ASN A 544 -2.99 39.15 -1.59
C ASN A 544 -2.63 37.95 -2.50
N LEU A 545 -3.58 37.47 -3.31
CA LEU A 545 -3.35 36.42 -4.30
C LEU A 545 -2.78 37.02 -5.60
N SER A 546 -1.84 36.33 -6.23
CA SER A 546 -1.50 36.62 -7.62
C SER A 546 -2.70 36.37 -8.54
N ARG A 547 -2.68 36.96 -9.73
CA ARG A 547 -3.74 36.72 -10.72
C ARG A 547 -3.84 35.24 -11.11
N ASN A 548 -2.72 34.52 -11.21
CA ASN A 548 -2.73 33.11 -11.58
C ASN A 548 -3.20 32.21 -10.43
N GLU A 549 -2.86 32.53 -9.18
CA GLU A 549 -3.37 31.82 -8.01
C GLU A 549 -4.90 31.93 -7.90
N LEU A 550 -5.45 33.13 -8.07
CA LEU A 550 -6.90 33.36 -8.10
C LEU A 550 -7.55 32.68 -9.31
N ALA A 551 -6.95 32.76 -10.49
CA ALA A 551 -7.44 32.09 -11.69
C ALA A 551 -7.52 30.56 -11.52
N ALA A 552 -6.56 29.94 -10.84
CA ALA A 552 -6.59 28.51 -10.54
C ALA A 552 -7.72 28.12 -9.57
N LEU A 553 -8.02 28.96 -8.57
CA LEU A 553 -9.19 28.75 -7.71
C LEU A 553 -10.48 28.86 -8.52
N VAL A 554 -10.65 29.93 -9.31
CA VAL A 554 -11.81 30.14 -10.17
C VAL A 554 -12.00 28.97 -11.15
N TRP A 555 -10.90 28.44 -11.71
CA TRP A 555 -10.93 27.29 -12.61
C TRP A 555 -11.51 26.03 -11.95
N LEU A 556 -11.14 25.74 -10.69
CA LEU A 556 -11.66 24.60 -9.93
C LEU A 556 -13.12 24.74 -9.52
N LEU A 557 -13.62 25.98 -9.43
CA LEU A 557 -14.99 26.29 -9.05
C LEU A 557 -15.96 26.34 -10.24
N GLU A 558 -15.49 25.99 -11.44
CA GLU A 558 -16.33 25.78 -12.62
C GLU A 558 -16.42 24.27 -12.92
N PRO A 559 -17.54 23.60 -12.60
CA PRO A 559 -17.65 22.14 -12.73
C PRO A 559 -17.37 21.59 -14.13
N ALA A 560 -17.59 22.40 -15.17
CA ALA A 560 -17.30 22.01 -16.56
C ALA A 560 -15.80 21.82 -16.82
N ASN A 561 -14.94 22.55 -16.10
CA ASN A 561 -13.48 22.40 -16.20
C ASN A 561 -12.99 21.06 -15.64
N LEU A 562 -13.77 20.43 -14.77
CA LEU A 562 -13.49 19.12 -14.18
C LEU A 562 -13.95 17.95 -15.06
N VAL A 563 -14.41 18.21 -16.28
CA VAL A 563 -14.86 17.20 -17.25
C VAL A 563 -13.74 16.91 -18.27
N PRO A 564 -13.34 15.64 -18.46
CA PRO A 564 -12.38 15.25 -19.49
C PRO A 564 -12.82 15.68 -20.88
N ALA A 565 -11.89 16.09 -21.73
CA ALA A 565 -12.19 16.51 -23.10
C ALA A 565 -13.01 15.47 -23.90
N SER A 566 -12.73 14.18 -23.69
CA SER A 566 -13.45 13.05 -24.32
C SER A 566 -14.92 12.94 -23.92
N GLU A 567 -15.35 13.64 -22.85
CA GLU A 567 -16.69 13.58 -22.27
C GLU A 567 -17.46 14.90 -22.41
N GLN A 568 -16.89 15.92 -23.08
CA GLN A 568 -17.50 17.25 -23.21
C GLN A 568 -18.61 17.35 -24.27
N ASN A 569 -18.94 16.24 -24.95
CA ASN A 569 -19.96 16.19 -26.01
C ASN A 569 -21.38 16.48 -25.48
N ALA A 570 -22.26 17.01 -26.33
CA ALA A 570 -23.53 17.64 -25.96
C ALA A 570 -24.58 16.73 -25.27
N GLU A 571 -24.43 15.41 -25.32
CA GLU A 571 -25.45 14.44 -24.88
C GLU A 571 -25.24 13.87 -23.46
N LYS A 572 -24.09 14.13 -22.82
CA LYS A 572 -23.77 13.60 -21.47
C LYS A 572 -23.53 14.72 -20.46
N SER A 573 -23.83 14.46 -19.18
CA SER A 573 -23.77 15.45 -18.10
C SER A 573 -22.38 16.11 -18.02
N LYS A 574 -22.34 17.43 -18.24
CA LYS A 574 -21.13 18.26 -18.34
C LYS A 574 -20.60 18.74 -16.98
N THR A 575 -20.68 17.89 -15.97
CA THR A 575 -20.38 18.28 -14.59
C THR A 575 -19.36 17.31 -14.01
N GLY A 576 -18.20 17.84 -13.59
CA GLY A 576 -17.30 17.15 -12.68
C GLY A 576 -17.57 17.54 -11.23
N TYR A 577 -17.12 16.69 -10.31
CA TYR A 577 -17.42 16.81 -8.88
C TYR A 577 -16.14 16.77 -8.05
N LEU A 578 -16.19 17.41 -6.89
CA LEU A 578 -15.21 17.24 -5.82
C LEU A 578 -15.74 16.24 -4.79
N ARG A 579 -14.86 15.78 -3.89
CA ARG A 579 -15.20 14.75 -2.89
C ARG A 579 -14.93 15.25 -1.48
N VAL A 580 -15.89 15.02 -0.59
CA VAL A 580 -15.81 15.40 0.83
C VAL A 580 -16.42 14.32 1.71
N GLY A 581 -15.98 14.20 2.95
CA GLY A 581 -16.46 13.19 3.90
C GLY A 581 -15.86 11.80 3.71
N LEU A 582 -16.50 10.83 4.36
CA LEU A 582 -16.15 9.41 4.37
C LEU A 582 -16.80 8.68 3.17
N GLY A 583 -16.48 7.40 2.98
CA GLY A 583 -17.15 6.58 1.95
C GLY A 583 -16.72 6.83 0.51
N LYS A 584 -15.62 7.56 0.27
CA LYS A 584 -15.06 7.80 -1.08
C LYS A 584 -14.84 6.51 -1.88
N PRO A 585 -14.31 5.40 -1.32
CA PRO A 585 -14.19 4.13 -2.05
C PRO A 585 -15.53 3.51 -2.47
N LEU A 586 -16.62 3.89 -1.79
CA LEU A 586 -17.98 3.43 -2.06
C LEU A 586 -18.74 4.38 -3.02
N GLY A 587 -18.10 5.49 -3.43
CA GLY A 587 -18.68 6.53 -4.27
C GLY A 587 -19.43 7.62 -3.52
N LEU A 588 -19.43 7.61 -2.19
CA LEU A 588 -20.13 8.61 -1.37
C LEU A 588 -19.39 9.96 -1.35
N GLY A 589 -20.11 11.03 -0.98
CA GLY A 589 -19.53 12.36 -0.78
C GLY A 589 -19.16 13.14 -2.05
N ALA A 590 -19.72 12.82 -3.22
CA ALA A 590 -19.62 13.64 -4.41
C ALA A 590 -20.41 14.96 -4.25
N VAL A 591 -19.74 16.08 -4.49
CA VAL A 591 -20.29 17.43 -4.35
C VAL A 591 -19.98 18.24 -5.60
N GLU A 592 -21.00 18.87 -6.15
CA GLU A 592 -20.85 19.90 -7.18
C GLU A 592 -20.56 21.23 -6.49
N VAL A 593 -19.42 21.83 -6.80
CA VAL A 593 -18.99 23.09 -6.19
C VAL A 593 -18.99 24.17 -7.25
N ARG A 594 -19.69 25.26 -6.98
CA ARG A 594 -19.82 26.40 -7.90
C ARG A 594 -19.63 27.72 -7.18
N MET A 595 -19.26 28.74 -7.93
CA MET A 595 -19.45 30.12 -7.53
C MET A 595 -20.94 30.46 -7.63
N ALA A 596 -21.49 31.09 -6.59
CA ALA A 596 -22.81 31.67 -6.67
C ALA A 596 -22.84 32.78 -7.74
N LYS A 597 -24.02 33.04 -8.30
CA LYS A 597 -24.22 34.15 -9.23
C LYS A 597 -23.78 35.46 -8.58
N ASP A 598 -22.96 36.24 -9.28
CA ASP A 598 -22.39 37.51 -8.78
C ASP A 598 -21.61 37.36 -7.46
N GLY A 599 -21.14 36.13 -7.18
CA GLY A 599 -20.48 35.75 -5.94
C GLY A 599 -18.97 36.00 -5.91
N LEU A 600 -18.34 36.30 -7.05
CA LEU A 600 -16.92 36.64 -7.13
C LEU A 600 -16.75 38.16 -6.99
N ARG A 601 -16.25 38.60 -5.84
CA ARG A 601 -15.96 39.98 -5.51
C ARG A 601 -14.47 40.14 -5.31
N ALA A 602 -13.84 41.04 -6.04
CA ALA A 602 -12.40 41.23 -5.96
C ALA A 602 -12.04 42.72 -6.12
N VAL A 603 -10.91 43.08 -5.55
CA VAL A 603 -10.28 44.38 -5.72
C VAL A 603 -8.79 44.16 -5.94
N ASN A 604 -8.20 44.96 -6.84
CA ASN A 604 -6.76 44.97 -7.01
C ASN A 604 -6.12 45.67 -5.81
N VAL A 605 -4.97 45.17 -5.41
CA VAL A 605 -4.18 45.66 -4.27
C VAL A 605 -3.18 46.74 -4.71
N GLY A 606 -2.92 46.90 -6.03
CA GLY A 606 -2.03 47.93 -6.61
C GLY A 606 -2.52 48.53 -7.95
N GLY A 607 -2.54 49.86 -8.13
CA GLY A 607 -3.03 50.62 -9.29
C GLY A 607 -3.98 51.78 -8.94
N GLU A 608 -4.57 52.44 -9.94
CA GLU A 608 -5.62 53.45 -9.70
C GLU A 608 -6.90 52.81 -9.14
N ASN A 609 -7.50 53.42 -8.11
CA ASN A 609 -8.67 52.90 -7.37
C ASN A 609 -8.42 51.52 -6.73
N ASP A 610 -7.19 51.27 -6.29
CA ASP A 610 -6.81 50.03 -5.62
C ASP A 610 -7.14 50.05 -4.10
N LEU A 611 -7.03 48.88 -3.45
CA LEU A 611 -7.27 48.73 -2.02
C LEU A 611 -6.24 49.49 -1.15
N SER A 612 -5.00 49.65 -1.62
CA SER A 612 -3.95 50.37 -0.91
C SER A 612 -4.24 51.87 -0.85
N GLU A 613 -4.60 52.49 -1.98
CA GLU A 613 -5.07 53.87 -2.12
C GLU A 613 -6.33 54.08 -1.28
N ALA A 614 -7.28 53.14 -1.32
CA ALA A 614 -8.48 53.20 -0.50
C ALA A 614 -8.16 53.21 1.01
N TYR A 615 -7.18 52.42 1.45
CA TYR A 615 -6.72 52.43 2.84
C TYR A 615 -5.95 53.70 3.19
N GLN A 616 -5.06 54.19 2.33
CA GLN A 616 -4.29 55.42 2.56
C GLN A 616 -5.20 56.64 2.68
N ASN A 617 -6.22 56.72 1.82
CA ASN A 617 -7.18 57.82 1.79
C ASN A 617 -8.35 57.63 2.76
N LEU A 618 -8.41 56.51 3.49
CA LEU A 618 -9.55 56.09 4.32
C LEU A 618 -10.90 56.17 3.57
N SER A 619 -10.88 55.95 2.26
CA SER A 619 -12.04 56.03 1.38
C SER A 619 -12.75 54.69 1.19
N GLY A 620 -12.14 53.59 1.63
CA GLY A 620 -12.72 52.25 1.57
C GLY A 620 -11.91 51.20 2.34
N CYS A 621 -12.39 49.96 2.31
CA CYS A 621 -11.73 48.82 2.93
C CYS A 621 -12.14 47.50 2.26
N LEU A 622 -11.41 46.41 2.54
CA LEU A 622 -11.77 45.08 2.08
C LEU A 622 -13.19 44.71 2.56
N GLY A 623 -14.02 44.18 1.65
CA GLY A 623 -15.45 43.97 1.86
C GLY A 623 -16.35 45.14 1.44
N VAL A 624 -15.80 46.34 1.19
CA VAL A 624 -16.53 47.51 0.68
C VAL A 624 -16.02 47.94 -0.70
N SER A 625 -14.70 47.95 -0.89
CA SER A 625 -14.04 48.37 -2.15
C SER A 625 -14.07 47.31 -3.26
N GLU A 626 -14.65 46.15 -3.01
CA GLU A 626 -14.68 45.03 -3.94
C GLU A 626 -15.73 45.21 -5.03
N THR A 627 -15.35 44.98 -6.29
CA THR A 627 -16.29 44.94 -7.42
C THR A 627 -16.65 43.51 -7.79
N VAL A 628 -17.85 43.32 -8.34
CA VAL A 628 -18.26 42.01 -8.85
C VAL A 628 -17.54 41.73 -10.17
N HIS A 629 -16.93 40.55 -10.28
CA HIS A 629 -16.24 40.08 -11.48
C HIS A 629 -16.89 38.81 -12.03
N ARG A 630 -16.74 38.60 -13.35
CA ARG A 630 -17.11 37.34 -13.99
C ARG A 630 -15.96 36.35 -13.87
N PRO A 631 -16.21 35.03 -13.77
CA PRO A 631 -15.16 34.02 -13.77
C PRO A 631 -14.18 34.15 -14.95
N ALA A 632 -14.68 34.52 -16.13
CA ALA A 632 -13.87 34.72 -17.33
C ALA A 632 -12.81 35.83 -17.19
N ASP A 633 -13.02 36.80 -16.30
CA ASP A 633 -12.06 37.88 -16.05
C ASP A 633 -10.78 37.35 -15.38
N PHE A 634 -10.84 36.15 -14.77
CA PHE A 634 -9.73 35.40 -14.18
C PHE A 634 -9.50 34.05 -14.88
N ALA A 635 -9.47 34.04 -16.22
CA ALA A 635 -9.15 32.83 -16.97
C ALA A 635 -7.71 32.33 -16.69
N LEU A 636 -7.61 31.05 -16.30
CA LEU A 636 -6.34 30.36 -16.12
C LEU A 636 -5.74 29.99 -17.48
N LYS A 637 -4.52 30.46 -17.75
CA LYS A 637 -3.81 30.25 -19.02
C LYS A 637 -2.97 28.97 -18.98
N ILE A 638 -3.64 27.82 -19.02
CA ILE A 638 -3.00 26.51 -19.19
C ILE A 638 -3.66 25.75 -20.34
N ASN A 639 -2.97 24.75 -20.89
CA ASN A 639 -3.57 23.76 -21.79
C ASN A 639 -3.76 22.45 -21.02
N PRO A 640 -4.96 22.15 -20.47
CA PRO A 640 -5.21 20.92 -19.71
C PRO A 640 -4.86 19.65 -20.50
N ALA A 641 -5.05 19.64 -21.82
CA ALA A 641 -4.75 18.50 -22.67
C ALA A 641 -3.23 18.21 -22.77
N ALA A 642 -2.36 19.17 -22.43
CA ALA A 642 -0.92 18.95 -22.40
C ALA A 642 -0.39 18.51 -21.02
N LEU A 643 -1.24 18.45 -19.98
CA LEU A 643 -0.85 18.23 -18.60
C LEU A 643 -1.45 16.92 -18.06
N PRO A 644 -0.69 15.81 -18.03
CA PRO A 644 -1.21 14.49 -17.63
C PRO A 644 -1.92 14.44 -16.28
N TRP A 645 -1.42 15.17 -15.28
CA TRP A 645 -2.04 15.22 -13.95
C TRP A 645 -3.36 15.99 -13.93
N VAL A 646 -3.54 16.98 -14.82
CA VAL A 646 -4.81 17.71 -14.97
C VAL A 646 -5.84 16.83 -15.67
N GLN A 647 -5.45 16.08 -16.71
CA GLN A 647 -6.33 15.08 -17.32
C GLN A 647 -6.78 14.03 -16.29
N ALA A 648 -5.84 13.53 -15.48
CA ALA A 648 -6.14 12.56 -14.43
C ALA A 648 -7.06 13.15 -13.33
N LEU A 649 -6.89 14.43 -12.96
CA LEU A 649 -7.79 15.16 -12.07
C LEU A 649 -9.21 15.24 -12.67
N GLN A 650 -9.33 15.64 -13.93
CA GLN A 650 -10.62 15.69 -14.63
C GLN A 650 -11.29 14.31 -14.66
N ARG A 651 -10.55 13.26 -15.03
CA ARG A 651 -11.09 11.89 -15.06
C ARG A 651 -11.51 11.42 -13.67
N ALA A 652 -10.76 11.76 -12.62
CA ALA A 652 -11.09 11.41 -11.24
C ALA A 652 -12.30 12.19 -10.68
N SER A 653 -12.49 13.43 -11.12
CA SER A 653 -13.62 14.29 -10.77
C SER A 653 -14.88 13.98 -11.58
N PHE A 654 -14.75 13.42 -12.78
CA PHE A 654 -15.89 13.06 -13.63
C PHE A 654 -16.35 11.61 -13.47
N GLY A 655 -15.40 10.68 -13.29
CA GLY A 655 -15.66 9.24 -13.30
C GLY A 655 -15.69 8.65 -14.72
N TYR A 656 -16.54 7.64 -14.91
CA TYR A 656 -16.67 6.90 -16.17
C TYR A 656 -18.14 6.84 -16.62
N SER A 657 -18.39 7.13 -17.91
CA SER A 657 -19.74 7.20 -18.48
C SER A 657 -20.12 5.97 -19.33
N ASP A 658 -19.32 4.90 -19.26
CA ASP A 658 -19.46 3.68 -20.06
C ASP A 658 -20.36 2.60 -19.42
N GLY A 659 -20.92 2.88 -18.25
CA GLY A 659 -21.78 1.95 -17.50
C GLY A 659 -21.05 0.77 -16.87
N ARG A 660 -19.71 0.73 -16.91
CA ARG A 660 -18.92 -0.34 -16.31
C ARG A 660 -18.77 -0.12 -14.79
N PRO A 661 -18.67 -1.21 -14.00
CA PRO A 661 -18.57 -1.09 -12.55
C PRO A 661 -17.23 -0.45 -12.15
N VAL A 662 -17.27 0.44 -11.17
CA VAL A 662 -16.10 0.98 -10.47
C VAL A 662 -15.99 0.24 -9.13
N ARG A 663 -14.94 -0.57 -8.95
CA ARG A 663 -14.80 -1.44 -7.77
C ARG A 663 -13.36 -1.84 -7.48
N HIS A 664 -13.12 -2.39 -6.30
CA HIS A 664 -11.90 -3.13 -6.00
C HIS A 664 -11.90 -4.50 -6.71
N MET A 665 -10.71 -5.06 -6.92
CA MET A 665 -10.56 -6.47 -7.30
C MET A 665 -11.20 -7.35 -6.23
N LEU A 666 -11.91 -8.38 -6.66
CA LEU A 666 -12.37 -9.45 -5.77
C LEU A 666 -11.18 -10.29 -5.29
N LEU A 667 -11.38 -11.10 -4.24
CA LEU A 667 -10.29 -11.88 -3.65
C LEU A 667 -9.67 -12.87 -4.64
N ASN A 668 -10.50 -13.60 -5.39
CA ASN A 668 -10.07 -14.54 -6.43
C ASN A 668 -9.35 -13.84 -7.59
N GLU A 669 -9.87 -12.71 -8.06
CA GLU A 669 -9.22 -11.84 -9.05
C GLU A 669 -7.86 -11.34 -8.55
N ASN A 670 -7.78 -10.92 -7.29
CA ASN A 670 -6.54 -10.46 -6.68
C ASN A 670 -5.54 -11.60 -6.49
N GLN A 671 -5.99 -12.81 -6.14
CA GLN A 671 -5.13 -14.00 -6.07
C GLN A 671 -4.55 -14.33 -7.45
N GLU A 672 -5.38 -14.32 -8.49
CA GLU A 672 -4.94 -14.56 -9.87
C GLU A 672 -3.94 -13.49 -10.34
N ASN A 673 -4.25 -12.22 -10.12
CA ASN A 673 -3.42 -11.09 -10.50
C ASN A 673 -2.03 -11.08 -9.81
N ASN A 674 -1.92 -11.76 -8.68
CA ASN A 674 -0.71 -11.84 -7.86
C ASN A 674 0.07 -13.13 -8.07
N LYS A 675 -0.33 -14.00 -9.01
CA LYS A 675 0.47 -15.18 -9.34
C LYS A 675 1.78 -14.78 -10.00
N VAL A 676 2.82 -15.51 -9.59
CA VAL A 676 4.15 -15.47 -10.20
C VAL A 676 4.46 -16.83 -10.82
N ASP A 677 5.43 -16.86 -11.72
CA ASP A 677 6.00 -18.10 -12.24
C ASP A 677 7.05 -18.69 -11.28
N ARG A 678 7.81 -19.70 -11.73
CA ARG A 678 8.84 -20.36 -10.92
C ARG A 678 10.07 -19.49 -10.64
N TYR A 679 10.23 -18.38 -11.34
CA TYR A 679 11.35 -17.45 -11.20
C TYR A 679 10.99 -16.21 -10.39
N GLY A 680 9.72 -16.08 -9.98
CA GLY A 680 9.19 -14.92 -9.27
C GLY A 680 8.63 -13.83 -10.20
N ASP A 681 8.57 -14.08 -11.52
CA ASP A 681 8.05 -13.12 -12.48
C ASP A 681 6.52 -13.06 -12.45
N PRO A 682 5.90 -11.86 -12.40
CA PRO A 682 4.46 -11.72 -12.40
C PRO A 682 3.85 -12.29 -13.70
N LYS A 683 2.90 -13.21 -13.57
CA LYS A 683 2.11 -13.66 -14.74
C LYS A 683 1.25 -12.55 -15.33
N CYS A 684 0.76 -11.64 -14.48
CA CYS A 684 -0.13 -10.54 -14.87
C CYS A 684 0.24 -9.23 -14.21
N GLY A 685 0.21 -9.19 -12.86
CA GLY A 685 0.64 -8.04 -12.07
C GLY A 685 -0.06 -6.71 -12.38
N LEU A 686 -1.34 -6.74 -12.77
CA LEU A 686 -2.12 -5.56 -13.13
C LEU A 686 -2.13 -4.51 -12.00
N SER A 687 -1.94 -3.27 -12.42
CA SER A 687 -2.02 -2.04 -11.61
C SER A 687 -3.21 -1.20 -12.09
N PRO A 688 -3.74 -0.28 -11.27
CA PRO A 688 -4.73 0.70 -11.75
C PRO A 688 -4.21 1.41 -13.01
N VAL A 689 -5.09 1.56 -13.99
CA VAL A 689 -4.72 2.11 -15.30
C VAL A 689 -4.52 3.62 -15.20
N ASP A 690 -3.65 4.15 -16.06
CA ASP A 690 -3.34 5.57 -16.09
C ASP A 690 -4.59 6.38 -16.49
N MET A 691 -4.96 7.39 -15.69
CA MET A 691 -6.20 8.15 -15.88
C MET A 691 -6.09 9.28 -16.93
N PHE A 692 -5.14 9.16 -17.85
CA PHE A 692 -4.82 10.17 -18.86
C PHE A 692 -4.33 9.51 -20.16
N GLY A 693 -4.35 10.26 -21.27
CA GLY A 693 -3.99 9.74 -22.59
C GLY A 693 -4.80 8.50 -22.98
N ASP A 694 -4.17 7.55 -23.68
CA ASP A 694 -4.83 6.33 -24.18
C ASP A 694 -5.33 5.38 -23.07
N GLY A 695 -4.92 5.61 -21.82
CA GLY A 695 -5.33 4.80 -20.67
C GLY A 695 -6.62 5.27 -20.00
N ASP A 696 -7.09 6.49 -20.29
CA ASP A 696 -8.07 7.21 -19.46
C ASP A 696 -9.43 6.52 -19.27
N THR A 697 -9.78 5.61 -20.18
CA THR A 697 -11.04 4.85 -20.24
C THR A 697 -10.83 3.33 -20.26
N LYS A 698 -9.57 2.87 -20.11
CA LYS A 698 -9.24 1.45 -20.23
C LYS A 698 -9.63 0.68 -18.97
N LEU A 699 -10.32 -0.44 -19.18
CA LEU A 699 -10.77 -1.35 -18.13
C LEU A 699 -9.66 -2.28 -17.65
N LEU A 700 -9.73 -2.66 -16.38
CA LEU A 700 -8.98 -3.80 -15.85
C LEU A 700 -9.70 -5.10 -16.21
N GLN A 701 -8.94 -6.07 -16.71
CA GLN A 701 -9.41 -7.41 -17.01
C GLN A 701 -8.41 -8.42 -16.46
N VAL A 702 -8.79 -9.10 -15.38
CA VAL A 702 -7.99 -10.19 -14.81
C VAL A 702 -8.23 -11.44 -15.66
N PRO A 703 -7.18 -12.17 -16.09
CA PRO A 703 -7.36 -13.38 -16.87
C PRO A 703 -8.04 -14.49 -16.06
N GLU A 704 -8.67 -15.43 -16.75
CA GLU A 704 -9.25 -16.59 -16.08
C GLU A 704 -8.17 -17.52 -15.50
N PRO A 705 -8.45 -18.20 -14.38
CA PRO A 705 -7.54 -19.21 -13.85
C PRO A 705 -7.31 -20.32 -14.88
N GLU A 706 -6.05 -20.62 -15.19
CA GLU A 706 -5.69 -21.78 -16.00
C GLU A 706 -6.32 -23.04 -15.38
N ARG A 707 -7.15 -23.76 -16.15
CA ARG A 707 -7.68 -25.06 -15.72
C ARG A 707 -6.50 -25.99 -15.51
N ARG A 708 -6.24 -26.39 -14.26
CA ARG A 708 -5.46 -27.61 -14.00
C ARG A 708 -6.26 -28.75 -14.62
N ASN A 709 -5.87 -29.20 -15.81
CA ASN A 709 -6.25 -30.51 -16.30
C ASN A 709 -5.74 -31.50 -15.26
N GLY A 710 -6.61 -31.89 -14.33
CA GLY A 710 -6.37 -33.03 -13.47
C GLY A 710 -6.06 -34.18 -14.43
N GLY A 711 -4.81 -34.64 -14.41
CA GLY A 711 -4.39 -35.77 -15.20
C GLY A 711 -5.38 -36.89 -14.95
N ARG A 712 -6.24 -37.17 -15.93
CA ARG A 712 -6.85 -38.48 -16.04
C ARG A 712 -5.66 -39.43 -16.15
N GLN A 713 -5.32 -40.07 -15.03
CA GLN A 713 -4.56 -41.30 -15.07
C GLN A 713 -5.30 -42.21 -16.04
N HIS A 714 -4.76 -42.32 -17.25
CA HIS A 714 -5.06 -43.44 -18.12
C HIS A 714 -4.67 -44.69 -17.33
N ARG A 715 -5.64 -45.31 -16.64
CA ARG A 715 -5.57 -46.73 -16.31
C ARG A 715 -5.62 -47.49 -17.63
N GLY A 716 -4.48 -47.56 -18.30
CA GLY A 716 -4.22 -48.52 -19.36
C GLY A 716 -4.32 -49.90 -18.74
N GLY A 717 -5.26 -50.69 -19.24
CA GLY A 717 -5.53 -52.02 -18.75
C GLY A 717 -4.32 -52.95 -18.88
N ARG A 718 -4.12 -53.77 -17.85
CA ARG A 718 -3.58 -55.11 -18.04
C ARG A 718 -4.64 -56.09 -17.58
N GLN A 719 -5.23 -56.77 -18.56
CA GLN A 719 -5.94 -58.02 -18.37
C GLN A 719 -4.97 -59.04 -17.75
N GLY A 720 -5.46 -59.75 -16.75
CA GLY A 720 -4.82 -60.91 -16.14
C GLY A 720 -5.86 -61.54 -15.22
N GLY A 721 -6.63 -62.48 -15.77
CA GLY A 721 -7.72 -63.13 -15.05
C GLY A 721 -7.23 -64.09 -13.98
N HIS A 722 -8.02 -64.25 -12.92
CA HIS A 722 -8.36 -65.56 -12.39
C HIS A 722 -9.62 -65.49 -11.53
N HIS A 723 -10.40 -66.57 -11.65
CA HIS A 723 -11.72 -66.86 -11.12
C HIS A 723 -11.89 -66.73 -9.60
N GLY A 724 -13.12 -66.45 -9.16
CA GLY A 724 -13.57 -66.66 -7.79
C GLY A 724 -14.98 -66.14 -7.51
N ASN A 725 -15.99 -66.97 -7.80
CA ASN A 725 -17.40 -66.80 -7.40
C ASN A 725 -17.55 -66.53 -5.89
N THR A 726 -18.44 -65.62 -5.47
CA THR A 726 -19.58 -65.90 -4.56
C THR A 726 -20.39 -64.65 -4.18
N HIS A 727 -21.67 -64.67 -4.57
CA HIS A 727 -22.91 -64.34 -3.85
C HIS A 727 -23.01 -63.23 -2.76
N HIS A 728 -23.98 -62.34 -3.03
CA HIS A 728 -25.16 -61.97 -2.22
C HIS A 728 -25.18 -60.81 -1.20
N HIS A 729 -26.23 -59.97 -1.41
CA HIS A 729 -27.00 -59.11 -0.50
C HIS A 729 -26.27 -57.88 0.08
N GLY A 730 -26.84 -56.67 0.20
CA GLY A 730 -28.22 -56.17 0.09
C GLY A 730 -28.51 -55.21 1.27
N ARG A 731 -29.14 -54.05 0.97
CA ARG A 731 -29.75 -53.03 1.87
C ARG A 731 -28.80 -52.04 2.57
N ARG A 732 -28.91 -50.73 2.31
CA ARG A 732 -29.87 -49.73 2.86
C ARG A 732 -29.79 -49.63 4.39
N HIS A 733 -29.10 -48.60 4.88
CA HIS A 733 -29.70 -47.39 5.44
C HIS A 733 -28.77 -46.20 5.23
#